data_AF-A0A2E1VNF6-F1
#
_entry.id   AF-A0A2E1VNF6-F1
#
_cell.length_a   1.000
_cell.length_b   1.000
_cell.length_c   1.000
_cell.angle_alpha   90.00
_cell.angle_beta   90.00
_cell.angle_gamma   90.00
#
_symmetry.space_group_name_H-M   'P 1'
#
loop_
_entity.id
_entity.type
_entity.pdbx_description
1 polymer ?
#
loop_
_entity_poly.entity_id
_entity_poly.type
_entity_poly.pdbx_seq_one_letter_code
_entity_poly.pdbx_strand_id
1 'polypeptide(L)'
;MICPSAVTAGASLAPEPSSPALFSETRSVTCCGASSSAVNRGRMPSIPRFYPVLPGSDSFPPRVEDSEQAKELARPRPGLASLRAINSPTILLLMHPARLARWTLVAVAATWGAHAPAQGWLTKPPEPGGNPSTQEKVWLGQALFWDEQLSSSQSVACGSCHMPEAGGSDPRSFRPESVAPGFDGLFGTTDDVRGSIGLVRTAMDGRFDPSAEFGFHPQVTGRKAGTAINALLNTVLFWDGRAEFSYRNPVTGQVILPTWAALESQAVEPVTNSIEMAKMGRSWSEVETALSARRALALSPQVPTALAQWVAGRDYAALFDEAFGSPGVDVDRIAMALAAYQRSLFADQTPLDAFMNGNSAALNAQQQRGLGLFQGKGRCVDCHSFPQTGRQQFHYTGVRPVHEDLGRGAITGNPADHGKMLTPGLRNIALRAPYFHNGGAPHLRAVIDFYDRGGDFGHPNKSAQITPIGFTPAEKDDLEAFLREALTDPRVPAAAGPFARPQLRSEDPGFHARYGVATPNAQGFAPQLVVDDPFRLGGAARLGIAGGPPAARSWIAVDLQPDAAGRAFRGVRLHLAGTPSRQIFGPQALGPAGHATAFLPVPSAASLLGLRIYLQAFVEDALGPAGLTATAALSTPILSAE
;
A
#
# COMPACT_ATOMS: atom_id res chain seq x y z
N MET A 1 -46.70 -22.76 13.28
CA MET A 1 -48.08 -22.47 12.82
C MET A 1 -47.92 -21.44 11.72
N ILE A 2 -48.03 -21.74 10.42
CA ILE A 2 -49.08 -22.47 9.68
C ILE A 2 -50.41 -21.72 9.69
N CYS A 3 -50.59 -20.83 8.69
CA CYS A 3 -51.74 -20.69 7.77
C CYS A 3 -53.16 -20.44 8.40
N PRO A 4 -54.28 -20.26 7.63
CA PRO A 4 -54.46 -20.47 6.17
C PRO A 4 -55.45 -19.54 5.40
N SER A 5 -55.65 -19.88 4.11
CA SER A 5 -56.91 -19.78 3.31
C SER A 5 -57.37 -18.43 2.71
N ALA A 6 -58.02 -18.37 1.53
CA ALA A 6 -58.25 -19.34 0.42
C ALA A 6 -58.81 -18.59 -0.85
N VAL A 7 -58.39 -18.90 -2.11
CA VAL A 7 -59.05 -19.73 -3.18
C VAL A 7 -60.38 -19.13 -3.71
N THR A 8 -60.79 -19.04 -5.01
CA THR A 8 -60.61 -19.72 -6.35
C THR A 8 -60.39 -18.68 -7.49
N ALA A 9 -59.78 -18.89 -8.67
CA ALA A 9 -59.56 -20.01 -9.64
C ALA A 9 -60.45 -19.96 -10.92
N GLY A 10 -59.82 -19.96 -12.11
CA GLY A 10 -60.41 -20.04 -13.47
C GLY A 10 -59.31 -19.89 -14.55
N ALA A 11 -59.29 -20.73 -15.61
CA ALA A 11 -58.07 -21.00 -16.42
C ALA A 11 -58.32 -21.09 -17.95
N SER A 12 -57.27 -21.49 -18.72
CA SER A 12 -57.20 -21.75 -20.19
C SER A 12 -56.68 -20.54 -21.02
N LEU A 13 -55.70 -20.59 -21.96
CA LEU A 13 -54.92 -21.66 -22.64
C LEU A 13 -53.51 -21.12 -23.11
N ALA A 14 -52.62 -22.00 -23.61
CA ALA A 14 -51.21 -21.77 -24.04
C ALA A 14 -51.07 -21.19 -25.49
N PRO A 15 -49.87 -20.96 -26.14
CA PRO A 15 -48.48 -21.40 -25.85
C PRO A 15 -47.31 -20.37 -26.07
N GLU A 16 -46.05 -20.82 -25.96
CA GLU A 16 -44.80 -20.06 -26.27
C GLU A 16 -44.61 -19.71 -27.77
N PRO A 17 -43.65 -18.83 -28.18
CA PRO A 17 -42.29 -19.31 -28.49
C PRO A 17 -41.08 -18.32 -28.35
N SER A 18 -39.89 -18.90 -28.14
CA SER A 18 -38.52 -18.59 -28.65
C SER A 18 -37.93 -17.17 -28.86
N SER A 19 -36.64 -17.06 -28.55
CA SER A 19 -35.68 -15.97 -28.83
C SER A 19 -35.48 -15.58 -30.32
N PRO A 20 -34.88 -14.40 -30.60
CA PRO A 20 -34.21 -14.12 -31.88
C PRO A 20 -32.68 -13.97 -31.74
N ALA A 21 -31.95 -14.51 -32.70
CA ALA A 21 -30.57 -14.12 -33.02
C ALA A 21 -30.59 -13.02 -34.10
N LEU A 22 -29.49 -12.26 -34.25
CA LEU A 22 -29.31 -11.30 -35.34
C LEU A 22 -28.17 -11.70 -36.29
N PHE A 23 -28.36 -11.34 -37.56
CA PHE A 23 -27.69 -11.92 -38.72
C PHE A 23 -26.39 -11.23 -39.12
N SER A 24 -25.56 -12.00 -39.84
CA SER A 24 -24.50 -11.52 -40.72
C SER A 24 -25.09 -11.09 -42.07
N GLU A 25 -24.53 -10.06 -42.71
CA GLU A 25 -24.44 -10.04 -44.18
C GLU A 25 -23.23 -9.25 -44.71
N THR A 26 -22.84 -9.54 -45.95
CA THR A 26 -21.59 -9.08 -46.59
C THR A 26 -21.85 -8.56 -48.01
N ARG A 27 -21.04 -7.56 -48.45
CA ARG A 27 -20.66 -7.16 -49.84
C ARG A 27 -20.38 -5.64 -49.88
N SER A 28 -19.57 -5.01 -50.73
CA SER A 28 -18.33 -5.30 -51.51
C SER A 28 -18.27 -4.30 -52.69
N VAL A 29 -17.06 -3.91 -53.15
CA VAL A 29 -16.74 -3.14 -54.40
C VAL A 29 -17.24 -1.66 -54.43
N THR A 30 -16.62 -0.63 -55.06
CA THR A 30 -15.49 -0.54 -56.03
C THR A 30 -14.72 0.81 -55.91
N CYS A 31 -13.47 0.87 -56.39
CA CYS A 31 -12.62 2.07 -56.52
C CYS A 31 -13.05 3.06 -57.62
N CYS A 32 -12.72 4.36 -57.47
CA CYS A 32 -12.13 5.19 -58.55
C CYS A 32 -11.68 6.59 -58.07
N GLY A 33 -10.65 7.18 -58.70
CA GLY A 33 -10.38 8.63 -58.68
C GLY A 33 -9.17 9.09 -57.86
N ALA A 34 -8.03 9.32 -58.53
CA ALA A 34 -6.81 9.86 -57.92
C ALA A 34 -6.57 11.33 -58.28
N SER A 35 -5.86 12.07 -57.42
CA SER A 35 -4.95 13.13 -57.86
C SER A 35 -3.77 13.28 -56.89
N SER A 36 -2.64 13.71 -57.44
CA SER A 36 -1.31 13.63 -56.82
C SER A 36 -0.81 14.98 -56.31
N SER A 37 -0.11 14.98 -55.17
CA SER A 37 0.94 15.95 -54.83
C SER A 37 2.03 15.25 -54.02
N ALA A 38 3.29 15.58 -54.28
CA ALA A 38 4.44 14.77 -53.88
C ALA A 38 5.37 15.47 -52.88
N VAL A 39 6.19 14.66 -52.19
CA VAL A 39 7.43 15.03 -51.46
C VAL A 39 7.26 15.97 -50.24
N ASN A 40 7.46 15.43 -49.04
CA ASN A 40 8.76 15.63 -48.36
C ASN A 40 9.06 14.59 -47.27
N ARG A 41 10.33 14.15 -47.17
CA ARG A 41 10.81 13.32 -46.05
C ARG A 41 11.36 14.24 -44.96
N GLY A 42 10.59 14.49 -43.90
CA GLY A 42 11.02 15.26 -42.72
C GLY A 42 11.58 14.37 -41.62
N ARG A 43 12.74 14.73 -41.05
CA ARG A 43 13.36 14.07 -39.89
C ARG A 43 12.46 14.09 -38.66
N MET A 44 12.47 13.01 -37.87
CA MET A 44 12.07 13.07 -36.46
C MET A 44 13.04 13.97 -35.67
N PRO A 45 12.55 14.84 -34.76
CA PRO A 45 13.41 15.59 -33.84
C PRO A 45 13.86 14.69 -32.67
N SER A 46 15.17 14.65 -32.43
CA SER A 46 15.78 13.98 -31.28
C SER A 46 15.57 14.77 -29.98
N ILE A 47 15.02 14.13 -28.95
CA ILE A 47 14.90 14.70 -27.60
C ILE A 47 16.28 14.67 -26.91
N PRO A 48 16.78 15.79 -26.35
CA PRO A 48 18.10 15.83 -25.73
C PRO A 48 18.10 15.19 -24.33
N ARG A 49 18.99 14.21 -24.11
CA ARG A 49 19.33 13.72 -22.77
C ARG A 49 20.33 14.68 -22.12
N PHE A 50 20.04 15.15 -20.91
CA PHE A 50 21.01 15.83 -20.05
C PHE A 50 21.31 14.97 -18.82
N TYR A 51 22.51 14.39 -18.80
CA TYR A 51 23.23 13.98 -17.59
C TYR A 51 24.69 14.41 -17.78
N PRO A 52 25.32 15.09 -16.80
CA PRO A 52 26.69 15.58 -16.95
C PRO A 52 27.70 14.43 -16.82
N VAL A 53 28.58 14.30 -17.81
CA VAL A 53 29.79 13.47 -17.75
C VAL A 53 30.93 14.32 -17.19
N LEU A 54 31.64 13.82 -16.18
CA LEU A 54 32.95 14.35 -15.78
C LEU A 54 34.07 13.49 -16.40
N PRO A 55 35.18 14.09 -16.85
CA PRO A 55 36.28 13.37 -17.48
C PRO A 55 37.15 12.65 -16.44
N GLY A 56 37.73 11.51 -16.83
CA GLY A 56 38.62 10.73 -15.96
C GLY A 56 40.11 11.01 -16.19
N SER A 57 40.94 10.48 -15.30
CA SER A 57 42.36 10.22 -15.56
C SER A 57 42.86 8.99 -14.79
N ASP A 58 43.35 8.02 -15.56
CA ASP A 58 44.53 7.18 -15.36
C ASP A 58 44.73 6.22 -14.16
N SER A 59 45.02 4.98 -14.57
CA SER A 59 45.99 4.04 -13.99
C SER A 59 45.67 3.28 -12.69
N PHE A 60 45.29 2.00 -12.86
CA PHE A 60 45.45 0.94 -11.85
C PHE A 60 46.55 -0.04 -12.28
N PRO A 61 47.54 -0.35 -11.42
CA PRO A 61 48.38 -1.54 -11.54
C PRO A 61 47.69 -2.78 -10.90
N PRO A 62 48.17 -4.00 -11.18
CA PRO A 62 47.37 -5.21 -11.01
C PRO A 62 47.41 -5.85 -9.62
N ARG A 63 46.44 -6.75 -9.43
CA ARG A 63 46.23 -7.67 -8.30
C ARG A 63 47.45 -8.59 -8.08
N VAL A 64 47.80 -8.84 -6.83
CA VAL A 64 48.70 -9.93 -6.42
C VAL A 64 47.93 -10.85 -5.48
N GLU A 65 47.86 -12.12 -5.85
CA GLU A 65 47.59 -13.22 -4.93
C GLU A 65 48.95 -13.69 -4.41
N ASP A 66 49.16 -13.80 -3.09
CA ASP A 66 49.49 -15.10 -2.49
C ASP A 66 49.60 -15.11 -0.97
N SER A 67 49.50 -16.35 -0.49
CA SER A 67 49.52 -16.95 0.84
C SER A 67 50.56 -16.56 1.92
N GLU A 68 50.26 -17.05 3.14
CA GLU A 68 51.16 -17.57 4.19
C GLU A 68 51.65 -16.68 5.38
N GLN A 69 51.49 -17.29 6.56
CA GLN A 69 52.28 -17.23 7.81
C GLN A 69 52.21 -16.04 8.80
N ALA A 70 51.43 -16.33 9.85
CA ALA A 70 51.56 -15.96 11.25
C ALA A 70 52.97 -15.69 11.85
N LYS A 71 53.04 -14.66 12.71
CA LYS A 71 53.61 -14.64 14.08
C LYS A 71 53.32 -13.28 14.73
N GLU A 72 52.48 -13.21 15.76
CA GLU A 72 52.82 -13.42 17.18
C GLU A 72 53.30 -12.13 17.89
N LEU A 73 52.45 -11.57 18.76
CA LEU A 73 52.85 -10.79 19.94
C LEU A 73 51.68 -10.65 20.93
N ALA A 74 51.91 -11.08 22.17
CA ALA A 74 50.89 -11.19 23.21
C ALA A 74 51.06 -10.13 24.33
N ARG A 75 49.98 -9.82 25.06
CA ARG A 75 49.92 -9.67 26.54
C ARG A 75 48.47 -9.41 27.06
N PRO A 76 48.19 -9.58 28.37
CA PRO A 76 46.96 -10.30 28.80
C PRO A 76 45.89 -9.43 29.49
N ARG A 77 44.77 -10.07 29.83
CA ARG A 77 43.78 -9.60 30.83
C ARG A 77 43.73 -10.56 32.04
N PRO A 78 43.59 -10.07 33.28
CA PRO A 78 43.48 -10.91 34.47
C PRO A 78 42.06 -11.47 34.63
N GLY A 79 41.94 -12.63 35.27
CA GLY A 79 40.67 -13.26 35.61
C GLY A 79 40.17 -12.93 37.02
N LEU A 80 38.94 -13.34 37.33
CA LEU A 80 38.38 -13.40 38.68
C LEU A 80 37.80 -14.80 38.94
N ALA A 81 37.99 -15.28 40.17
CA ALA A 81 37.84 -16.68 40.53
C ALA A 81 36.45 -17.05 41.06
N SER A 82 36.14 -18.35 40.99
CA SER A 82 34.96 -18.98 41.57
C SER A 82 35.02 -19.05 43.10
N LEU A 83 33.86 -18.95 43.76
CA LEU A 83 33.68 -19.32 45.17
C LEU A 83 32.55 -20.35 45.30
N ARG A 84 32.82 -21.41 46.06
CA ARG A 84 31.88 -22.48 46.42
C ARG A 84 31.31 -22.25 47.83
N ALA A 85 30.11 -22.78 48.07
CA ALA A 85 29.40 -22.72 49.36
C ALA A 85 29.82 -23.80 50.36
N ILE A 86 29.63 -23.55 51.68
CA ILE A 86 29.72 -24.51 52.80
C ILE A 86 28.65 -24.15 53.87
N ASN A 87 28.14 -25.14 54.61
CA ASN A 87 27.13 -25.03 55.70
C ASN A 87 27.81 -24.92 57.11
N SER A 88 27.17 -24.82 58.28
CA SER A 88 25.78 -25.00 58.76
C SER A 88 25.54 -24.16 60.07
N PRO A 89 24.34 -24.14 60.70
CA PRO A 89 23.94 -23.07 61.65
C PRO A 89 23.86 -23.47 63.15
N THR A 90 23.77 -22.46 64.06
CA THR A 90 23.46 -22.65 65.51
C THR A 90 22.80 -21.41 66.18
N ILE A 91 21.58 -21.52 66.76
CA ILE A 91 21.01 -20.93 68.03
C ILE A 91 21.13 -19.39 68.30
N LEU A 92 20.19 -18.58 68.86
CA LEU A 92 18.77 -18.57 69.36
C LEU A 92 18.32 -17.05 69.33
N LEU A 93 17.10 -16.57 69.00
CA LEU A 93 15.72 -16.68 69.53
C LEU A 93 15.36 -15.83 70.79
N LEU A 94 14.61 -14.72 70.57
CA LEU A 94 13.65 -14.03 71.48
C LEU A 94 12.57 -13.38 70.56
N MET A 95 11.35 -13.94 70.39
CA MET A 95 10.10 -13.65 71.15
C MET A 95 9.69 -12.16 71.18
N HIS A 96 8.46 -11.68 70.91
CA HIS A 96 7.10 -12.19 70.56
C HIS A 96 6.24 -10.91 70.14
N PRO A 97 4.91 -10.92 69.86
CA PRO A 97 4.11 -11.72 68.92
C PRO A 97 3.09 -10.89 68.06
N ALA A 98 2.71 -11.38 66.87
CA ALA A 98 1.41 -11.07 66.23
C ALA A 98 0.96 -12.25 65.34
N ARG A 99 -0.33 -12.57 65.32
CA ARG A 99 -0.82 -13.88 64.83
C ARG A 99 -1.08 -13.92 63.33
N LEU A 100 -0.49 -14.90 62.65
CA LEU A 100 -0.77 -15.28 61.27
C LEU A 100 -2.05 -16.12 61.16
N ALA A 101 -2.86 -15.84 60.14
CA ALA A 101 -3.82 -16.80 59.61
C ALA A 101 -3.13 -17.73 58.59
N ARG A 102 -3.57 -18.99 58.54
CA ARG A 102 -2.94 -20.09 57.80
C ARG A 102 -2.81 -19.81 56.29
N TRP A 103 -1.60 -20.05 55.76
CA TRP A 103 -1.41 -20.49 54.37
C TRP A 103 -0.53 -21.74 54.36
N THR A 104 -1.06 -22.85 53.88
CA THR A 104 -0.32 -24.09 53.63
C THR A 104 0.48 -23.95 52.33
N LEU A 105 1.77 -23.65 52.44
CA LEU A 105 2.70 -23.74 51.31
C LEU A 105 3.06 -25.22 51.07
N VAL A 106 2.37 -25.84 50.11
CA VAL A 106 2.86 -27.09 49.49
C VAL A 106 4.00 -26.70 48.55
N ALA A 107 5.23 -27.03 48.93
CA ALA A 107 6.40 -26.82 48.08
C ALA A 107 6.44 -27.86 46.95
N VAL A 108 5.70 -27.59 45.86
CA VAL A 108 5.92 -28.29 44.59
C VAL A 108 7.23 -27.77 44.00
N ALA A 109 8.29 -28.56 44.13
CA ALA A 109 9.54 -28.32 43.43
C ALA A 109 9.35 -28.60 41.92
N ALA A 110 8.73 -27.65 41.23
CA ALA A 110 8.65 -27.67 39.78
C ALA A 110 10.07 -27.52 39.23
N THR A 111 10.61 -28.60 38.67
CA THR A 111 11.82 -28.53 37.84
C THR A 111 11.45 -27.82 36.54
N TRP A 112 11.57 -26.49 36.54
CA TRP A 112 11.55 -25.69 35.31
C TRP A 112 12.84 -25.98 34.53
N GLY A 113 12.88 -27.15 33.90
CA GLY A 113 13.77 -27.38 32.78
C GLY A 113 13.40 -26.38 31.71
N ALA A 114 14.19 -25.32 31.59
CA ALA A 114 14.08 -24.33 30.54
C ALA A 114 14.34 -25.02 29.20
N HIS A 115 13.28 -25.60 28.64
CA HIS A 115 13.25 -25.99 27.25
C HIS A 115 13.40 -24.70 26.48
N ALA A 116 14.57 -24.50 25.86
CA ALA A 116 14.67 -23.56 24.76
C ALA A 116 13.52 -23.91 23.81
N PRO A 117 12.68 -22.94 23.41
CA PRO A 117 11.58 -23.25 22.49
C PRO A 117 12.19 -23.90 21.26
N ALA A 118 11.69 -25.09 20.90
CA ALA A 118 12.13 -25.76 19.69
C ALA A 118 12.00 -24.75 18.54
N GLN A 119 13.08 -24.53 17.80
CA GLN A 119 13.04 -23.59 16.68
C GLN A 119 11.98 -24.09 15.70
N GLY A 120 10.88 -23.34 15.61
CA GLY A 120 9.76 -23.72 14.76
C GLY A 120 10.19 -23.78 13.30
N TRP A 121 9.44 -24.56 12.51
CA TRP A 121 9.61 -24.73 11.06
C TRP A 121 9.94 -23.43 10.28
N LEU A 122 9.38 -22.29 10.70
CA LEU A 122 9.69 -20.97 10.15
C LEU A 122 10.48 -20.14 11.17
N THR A 123 11.68 -19.69 10.79
CA THR A 123 12.50 -18.77 11.58
C THR A 123 12.58 -17.39 10.93
N LYS A 124 12.83 -16.35 11.75
CA LYS A 124 13.14 -15.01 11.22
C LYS A 124 14.60 -14.98 10.74
N PRO A 125 14.91 -14.34 9.59
CA PRO A 125 16.28 -14.07 9.17
C PRO A 125 16.97 -13.05 10.11
N PRO A 126 18.30 -12.92 10.01
CA PRO A 126 19.06 -11.91 10.75
C PRO A 126 18.58 -10.48 10.48
N GLU A 127 18.75 -9.61 11.48
CA GLU A 127 18.51 -8.17 11.37
C GLU A 127 19.83 -7.44 11.07
N PRO A 128 19.81 -6.24 10.46
CA PRO A 128 21.00 -5.40 10.31
C PRO A 128 21.62 -5.09 11.66
N GLY A 129 22.93 -5.27 11.80
CA GLY A 129 23.64 -4.98 13.06
C GLY A 129 23.53 -3.51 13.51
N GLY A 130 23.31 -2.58 12.58
CA GLY A 130 23.04 -1.16 12.86
C GLY A 130 21.58 -0.82 13.15
N ASN A 131 20.65 -1.75 12.92
CA ASN A 131 19.23 -1.57 13.25
C ASN A 131 18.59 -2.83 13.89
N PRO A 132 19.03 -3.23 15.09
CA PRO A 132 18.29 -4.19 15.88
C PRO A 132 16.93 -3.61 16.29
N SER A 133 15.90 -4.45 16.24
CA SER A 133 14.54 -4.10 16.64
C SER A 133 14.40 -3.97 18.15
N THR A 134 13.84 -2.87 18.63
CA THR A 134 13.37 -2.69 20.02
C THR A 134 11.86 -2.45 20.02
N GLN A 135 11.21 -2.53 21.18
CA GLN A 135 9.76 -2.34 21.26
C GLN A 135 9.36 -0.91 20.88
N GLU A 136 10.19 0.07 21.22
CA GLU A 136 10.03 1.50 20.95
C GLU A 136 10.19 1.78 19.45
N LYS A 137 11.18 1.18 18.79
CA LYS A 137 11.31 1.25 17.31
C LYS A 137 10.15 0.58 16.59
N VAL A 138 9.65 -0.56 17.09
CA VAL A 138 8.48 -1.24 16.52
C VAL A 138 7.23 -0.38 16.68
N TRP A 139 7.00 0.26 17.83
CA TRP A 139 5.88 1.17 18.03
C TRP A 139 6.01 2.47 17.23
N LEU A 140 7.21 3.05 17.13
CA LEU A 140 7.46 4.20 16.26
C LEU A 140 7.19 3.87 14.80
N GLY A 141 7.69 2.73 14.32
CA GLY A 141 7.42 2.21 12.98
C GLY A 141 5.93 1.95 12.74
N GLN A 142 5.23 1.40 13.74
CA GLN A 142 3.78 1.18 13.67
C GLN A 142 3.02 2.51 13.59
N ALA A 143 3.42 3.53 14.34
CA ALA A 143 2.85 4.87 14.20
C ALA A 143 3.08 5.41 12.79
N LEU A 144 4.33 5.44 12.31
CA LEU A 144 4.67 5.96 10.96
C LEU A 144 3.97 5.22 9.81
N PHE A 145 3.87 3.89 9.89
CA PHE A 145 3.26 3.06 8.84
C PHE A 145 1.76 3.34 8.67
N TRP A 146 1.09 3.74 9.75
CA TRP A 146 -0.36 3.96 9.81
C TRP A 146 -0.75 5.44 9.92
N ASP A 147 0.21 6.37 9.91
CA ASP A 147 -0.08 7.80 9.97
C ASP A 147 -0.11 8.42 8.56
N GLU A 148 -1.31 8.79 8.10
CA GLU A 148 -1.50 9.48 6.82
C GLU A 148 -0.71 10.79 6.75
N GLN A 149 -0.40 11.39 7.90
CA GLN A 149 0.44 12.59 8.00
C GLN A 149 1.81 12.43 7.34
N LEU A 150 2.32 11.21 7.15
CA LEU A 150 3.56 10.98 6.42
C LEU A 150 3.45 11.41 4.94
N SER A 151 2.27 11.33 4.32
CA SER A 151 2.03 11.87 2.97
C SER A 151 1.95 13.40 2.93
N SER A 152 2.17 14.00 1.76
CA SER A 152 2.08 15.46 1.60
C SER A 152 0.64 16.00 1.63
N SER A 153 -0.32 15.22 1.13
CA SER A 153 -1.77 15.52 1.20
C SER A 153 -2.35 15.22 2.57
N GLN A 154 -1.70 14.34 3.35
CA GLN A 154 -2.22 13.79 4.61
C GLN A 154 -3.48 12.93 4.40
N SER A 155 -3.50 12.16 3.30
CA SER A 155 -4.58 11.26 2.90
C SER A 155 -4.15 9.81 2.60
N VAL A 156 -2.84 9.54 2.57
CA VAL A 156 -2.28 8.19 2.33
C VAL A 156 -1.20 7.86 3.37
N ALA A 157 -1.22 6.64 3.87
CA ALA A 157 -0.18 6.03 4.70
C ALA A 157 0.37 4.76 4.01
N CYS A 158 1.43 4.14 4.54
CA CYS A 158 1.87 2.83 4.08
C CYS A 158 0.73 1.79 4.21
N GLY A 159 -0.03 1.88 5.31
CA GLY A 159 -1.22 1.08 5.57
C GLY A 159 -2.29 1.16 4.47
N SER A 160 -2.47 2.31 3.80
CA SER A 160 -3.50 2.49 2.75
C SER A 160 -3.36 1.50 1.59
N CYS A 161 -2.13 1.03 1.32
CA CYS A 161 -1.79 0.06 0.27
C CYS A 161 -1.42 -1.34 0.83
N HIS A 162 -1.35 -1.50 2.16
CA HIS A 162 -0.78 -2.69 2.81
C HIS A 162 -1.60 -3.14 4.03
N MET A 163 -2.86 -3.48 3.79
CA MET A 163 -3.84 -3.81 4.84
C MET A 163 -3.75 -5.29 5.24
N PRO A 164 -3.66 -5.64 6.55
CA PRO A 164 -3.65 -7.04 7.01
C PRO A 164 -4.83 -7.88 6.51
N GLU A 165 -6.02 -7.27 6.41
CA GLU A 165 -7.24 -7.90 5.93
C GLU A 165 -7.14 -8.33 4.45
N ALA A 166 -6.30 -7.63 3.67
CA ALA A 166 -5.90 -7.98 2.32
C ALA A 166 -4.53 -8.70 2.27
N GLY A 167 -4.17 -9.41 3.35
CA GLY A 167 -2.91 -10.15 3.49
C GLY A 167 -1.66 -9.26 3.44
N GLY A 168 -1.76 -7.97 3.76
CA GLY A 168 -0.69 -6.97 3.64
C GLY A 168 -0.54 -6.35 2.25
N SER A 169 -1.52 -6.53 1.35
CA SER A 169 -1.61 -5.88 0.03
C SER A 169 -2.76 -4.85 0.03
N ASP A 170 -3.12 -4.31 -1.12
CA ASP A 170 -4.12 -3.24 -1.25
C ASP A 170 -5.53 -3.83 -1.49
N PRO A 171 -6.50 -3.63 -0.58
CA PRO A 171 -7.88 -4.08 -0.77
C PRO A 171 -8.61 -3.29 -1.86
N ARG A 172 -8.09 -2.11 -2.25
CA ARG A 172 -8.71 -1.22 -3.22
C ARG A 172 -8.45 -1.67 -4.66
N SER A 173 -7.54 -2.61 -4.92
CA SER A 173 -7.19 -3.07 -6.28
C SER A 173 -8.35 -3.76 -7.07
N PHE A 174 -9.48 -4.06 -6.41
CA PHE A 174 -10.71 -4.49 -7.08
C PHE A 174 -11.63 -3.35 -7.54
N ARG A 175 -11.42 -2.14 -7.03
CA ARG A 175 -12.25 -0.98 -7.37
C ARG A 175 -12.01 -0.57 -8.84
N PRO A 176 -12.98 0.05 -9.53
CA PRO A 176 -12.74 0.64 -10.85
C PRO A 176 -11.66 1.73 -10.82
N GLU A 177 -11.59 2.51 -9.73
CA GLU A 177 -10.65 3.61 -9.54
C GLU A 177 -9.19 3.15 -9.33
N SER A 178 -8.92 1.84 -9.24
CA SER A 178 -7.58 1.28 -9.12
C SER A 178 -7.00 0.79 -10.46
N VAL A 179 -7.60 1.17 -11.58
CA VAL A 179 -7.09 0.86 -12.93
C VAL A 179 -6.11 1.96 -13.36
N ALA A 180 -4.95 1.57 -13.88
CA ALA A 180 -4.00 2.43 -14.58
C ALA A 180 -3.94 2.01 -16.06
N PRO A 181 -3.82 2.96 -17.00
CA PRO A 181 -3.98 2.74 -18.44
C PRO A 181 -2.74 2.12 -19.13
N GLY A 182 -2.12 1.15 -18.47
CA GLY A 182 -1.08 0.32 -19.04
C GLY A 182 0.16 1.04 -19.58
N PHE A 183 0.60 0.53 -20.74
CA PHE A 183 1.76 0.98 -21.51
C PHE A 183 1.34 1.90 -22.66
N ASP A 184 0.15 1.72 -23.23
CA ASP A 184 -0.35 2.56 -24.33
C ASP A 184 -0.96 3.90 -23.88
N GLY A 185 -1.28 4.04 -22.58
CA GLY A 185 -1.84 5.25 -21.99
C GLY A 185 -3.34 5.41 -22.20
N LEU A 186 -4.04 4.37 -22.65
CA LEU A 186 -5.49 4.34 -22.86
C LEU A 186 -6.17 3.43 -21.84
N PHE A 187 -7.34 3.84 -21.33
CA PHE A 187 -8.13 3.00 -20.43
C PHE A 187 -9.04 2.04 -21.20
N GLY A 188 -9.28 0.86 -20.64
CA GLY A 188 -10.17 -0.16 -21.22
C GLY A 188 -9.51 -1.04 -22.26
N THR A 189 -8.17 -1.04 -22.31
CA THR A 189 -7.33 -1.86 -23.18
C THR A 189 -6.85 -3.12 -22.44
N THR A 190 -6.13 -4.01 -23.13
CA THR A 190 -5.70 -5.29 -22.55
C THR A 190 -4.47 -5.20 -21.64
N ASP A 191 -3.74 -4.08 -21.70
CA ASP A 191 -2.54 -3.81 -20.92
C ASP A 191 -2.80 -2.96 -19.65
N ASP A 192 -4.07 -2.61 -19.39
CA ASP A 192 -4.60 -2.05 -18.15
C ASP A 192 -4.06 -2.81 -16.91
N VAL A 193 -3.68 -2.04 -15.87
CA VAL A 193 -3.12 -2.57 -14.61
C VAL A 193 -4.04 -2.27 -13.44
N ARG A 194 -4.26 -3.26 -12.57
CA ARG A 194 -4.87 -3.05 -11.25
C ARG A 194 -3.80 -2.73 -10.22
N GLY A 195 -3.55 -1.43 -10.05
CA GLY A 195 -2.54 -0.88 -9.14
C GLY A 195 -3.07 -0.58 -7.73
N SER A 196 -2.37 0.34 -7.09
CA SER A 196 -2.73 0.98 -5.82
C SER A 196 -3.08 2.44 -6.03
N ILE A 197 -4.12 2.90 -5.35
CA ILE A 197 -4.61 4.29 -5.45
C ILE A 197 -3.76 5.19 -4.55
N GLY A 198 -3.09 6.16 -5.16
CA GLY A 198 -2.23 7.13 -4.49
C GLY A 198 -2.88 8.51 -4.38
N LEU A 199 -2.13 9.57 -4.71
CA LEU A 199 -2.54 10.96 -4.56
C LEU A 199 -3.10 11.60 -5.84
N VAL A 200 -3.96 12.60 -5.67
CA VAL A 200 -4.28 13.56 -6.75
C VAL A 200 -3.00 14.33 -7.09
N ARG A 201 -2.66 14.38 -8.37
CA ARG A 201 -1.39 14.95 -8.83
C ARG A 201 -1.25 16.41 -8.40
N THR A 202 -0.07 16.71 -7.86
CA THR A 202 0.23 17.95 -7.13
C THR A 202 1.57 18.52 -7.56
N ALA A 203 1.60 19.79 -7.94
CA ALA A 203 2.82 20.51 -8.31
C ALA A 203 3.73 20.83 -7.11
N MET A 204 4.98 21.23 -7.39
CA MET A 204 5.99 21.55 -6.38
C MET A 204 5.55 22.67 -5.42
N ASP A 205 4.75 23.62 -5.92
CA ASP A 205 4.15 24.74 -5.18
C ASP A 205 2.89 24.33 -4.36
N GLY A 206 2.54 23.04 -4.38
CA GLY A 206 1.38 22.47 -3.69
C GLY A 206 0.06 22.58 -4.46
N ARG A 207 -0.01 23.26 -5.61
CA ARG A 207 -1.27 23.38 -6.38
C ARG A 207 -1.64 22.05 -7.04
N PHE A 208 -2.92 21.81 -7.29
CA PHE A 208 -3.33 20.66 -8.11
C PHE A 208 -2.86 20.88 -9.56
N ASP A 209 -2.28 19.84 -10.14
CA ASP A 209 -1.76 19.80 -11.51
C ASP A 209 -2.32 18.55 -12.17
N PRO A 210 -3.36 18.64 -13.03
CA PRO A 210 -4.06 17.46 -13.50
C PRO A 210 -3.13 16.51 -14.27
N SER A 211 -3.21 15.21 -13.96
CA SER A 211 -2.52 14.17 -14.73
C SER A 211 -3.15 14.08 -16.13
N ALA A 212 -2.33 13.76 -17.14
CA ALA A 212 -2.82 13.58 -18.50
C ALA A 212 -3.77 12.37 -18.61
N GLU A 213 -3.54 11.37 -17.76
CA GLU A 213 -4.24 10.10 -17.66
C GLU A 213 -5.45 10.21 -16.71
N PHE A 214 -5.22 10.64 -15.46
CA PHE A 214 -6.20 10.61 -14.38
C PHE A 214 -6.95 11.95 -14.19
N GLY A 215 -6.52 13.03 -14.84
CA GLY A 215 -7.07 14.37 -14.63
C GLY A 215 -6.97 14.80 -13.15
N PHE A 216 -8.11 15.00 -12.51
CA PHE A 216 -8.23 15.33 -11.07
C PHE A 216 -8.59 14.15 -10.18
N HIS A 217 -8.64 12.93 -10.72
CA HIS A 217 -8.73 11.71 -9.93
C HIS A 217 -7.36 11.38 -9.31
N PRO A 218 -7.33 10.62 -8.20
CA PRO A 218 -6.09 10.08 -7.67
C PRO A 218 -5.33 9.26 -8.72
N GLN A 219 -4.01 9.39 -8.75
CA GLN A 219 -3.14 8.59 -9.62
C GLN A 219 -3.09 7.14 -9.13
N VAL A 220 -2.85 6.20 -10.05
CA VAL A 220 -2.74 4.77 -9.76
C VAL A 220 -1.34 4.26 -10.12
N THR A 221 -0.75 3.41 -9.28
CA THR A 221 0.57 2.82 -9.53
C THR A 221 0.56 1.83 -10.70
N GLY A 222 1.59 1.84 -11.54
CA GLY A 222 1.74 0.92 -12.68
C GLY A 222 2.00 -0.56 -12.33
N ARG A 223 1.97 -0.93 -11.04
CA ARG A 223 1.98 -2.31 -10.52
C ARG A 223 1.13 -2.40 -9.25
N LYS A 224 0.58 -3.59 -8.98
CA LYS A 224 -0.10 -3.93 -7.74
C LYS A 224 0.86 -3.94 -6.55
N ALA A 225 0.44 -3.39 -5.41
CA ALA A 225 1.20 -3.48 -4.16
C ALA A 225 1.51 -4.92 -3.77
N GLY A 226 2.79 -5.21 -3.52
CA GLY A 226 3.23 -6.45 -2.89
C GLY A 226 2.73 -6.59 -1.45
N THR A 227 3.06 -7.70 -0.78
CA THR A 227 2.72 -7.84 0.65
C THR A 227 3.78 -7.19 1.55
N ALA A 228 3.33 -6.50 2.60
CA ALA A 228 4.18 -6.15 3.75
C ALA A 228 4.34 -7.32 4.76
N ILE A 229 3.41 -8.29 4.77
CA ILE A 229 3.40 -9.40 5.73
C ILE A 229 4.40 -10.49 5.30
N ASN A 230 5.29 -10.86 6.23
CA ASN A 230 6.48 -11.67 6.01
C ASN A 230 7.47 -11.06 5.00
N ALA A 231 7.40 -9.75 4.70
CA ALA A 231 8.32 -9.10 3.78
C ALA A 231 9.80 -9.28 4.20
N LEU A 232 10.08 -9.31 5.50
CA LEU A 232 11.43 -9.58 6.07
C LEU A 232 12.10 -10.89 5.59
N LEU A 233 11.36 -11.86 5.06
CA LEU A 233 11.92 -13.11 4.52
C LEU A 233 12.74 -12.90 3.22
N ASN A 234 12.67 -11.70 2.65
CA ASN A 234 13.27 -11.32 1.37
C ASN A 234 14.52 -10.46 1.58
N THR A 235 15.61 -10.81 0.89
CA THR A 235 16.87 -10.04 0.89
C THR A 235 16.91 -8.87 -0.11
N VAL A 236 15.88 -8.73 -0.95
CA VAL A 236 15.58 -7.58 -1.81
C VAL A 236 14.06 -7.44 -1.95
N LEU A 237 13.53 -6.23 -2.16
CA LEU A 237 12.08 -5.98 -2.22
C LEU A 237 11.65 -5.27 -3.51
N PHE A 238 10.33 -5.11 -3.65
CA PHE A 238 9.59 -4.83 -4.89
C PHE A 238 9.64 -5.97 -5.94
N TRP A 239 8.73 -5.90 -6.92
CA TRP A 239 8.61 -6.90 -7.99
C TRP A 239 9.86 -7.01 -8.88
N ASP A 240 10.62 -5.93 -9.04
CA ASP A 240 11.85 -5.87 -9.83
C ASP A 240 13.13 -6.12 -9.00
N GLY A 241 13.01 -6.07 -7.66
CA GLY A 241 14.11 -6.29 -6.73
C GLY A 241 15.01 -5.07 -6.53
N ARG A 242 14.52 -3.85 -6.77
CA ARG A 242 15.31 -2.62 -6.69
C ARG A 242 15.65 -2.14 -5.27
N ALA A 243 14.87 -2.53 -4.27
CA ALA A 243 15.23 -2.30 -2.87
C ALA A 243 16.26 -3.35 -2.45
N GLU A 244 17.52 -2.95 -2.30
CA GLU A 244 18.69 -3.84 -2.22
C GLU A 244 18.86 -4.50 -0.85
N PHE A 245 19.81 -5.44 -0.74
CA PHE A 245 20.20 -6.04 0.54
C PHE A 245 20.87 -5.05 1.53
N SER A 246 21.34 -3.91 1.02
CA SER A 246 21.90 -2.79 1.79
C SER A 246 21.00 -1.56 1.73
N TYR A 247 20.99 -0.77 2.79
CA TYR A 247 20.34 0.54 2.83
C TYR A 247 21.37 1.65 2.64
N ARG A 248 21.07 2.54 1.69
CA ARG A 248 21.79 3.80 1.43
C ARG A 248 20.89 4.95 1.80
N ASN A 249 21.42 5.94 2.50
CA ASN A 249 20.72 7.20 2.75
C ASN A 249 20.35 7.84 1.39
N PRO A 250 19.07 8.11 1.10
CA PRO A 250 18.62 8.55 -0.22
C PRO A 250 18.99 10.01 -0.55
N VAL A 251 19.50 10.77 0.42
CA VAL A 251 19.97 12.16 0.23
C VAL A 251 21.48 12.21 -0.05
N THR A 252 22.27 11.40 0.67
CA THR A 252 23.75 11.44 0.59
C THR A 252 24.37 10.32 -0.25
N GLY A 253 23.62 9.25 -0.53
CA GLY A 253 24.11 8.02 -1.18
C GLY A 253 24.99 7.13 -0.30
N GLN A 254 25.28 7.55 0.95
CA GLN A 254 26.12 6.79 1.89
C GLN A 254 25.44 5.48 2.29
N VAL A 255 26.19 4.37 2.29
CA VAL A 255 25.72 3.10 2.87
C VAL A 255 25.65 3.24 4.39
N ILE A 256 24.45 3.09 4.95
CA ILE A 256 24.21 3.17 6.41
C ILE A 256 24.12 1.75 6.99
N LEU A 257 23.44 0.82 6.30
CA LEU A 257 23.34 -0.58 6.71
C LEU A 257 23.80 -1.46 5.53
N PRO A 258 24.93 -2.19 5.64
CA PRO A 258 25.51 -2.90 4.51
C PRO A 258 24.82 -4.23 4.15
N THR A 259 24.00 -4.78 5.06
CA THR A 259 23.38 -6.11 4.91
C THR A 259 22.01 -6.17 5.62
N TRP A 260 21.15 -7.10 5.19
CA TRP A 260 19.82 -7.40 5.74
C TRP A 260 18.82 -6.22 5.78
N ALA A 261 19.09 -5.17 5.00
CA ALA A 261 18.44 -3.86 5.11
C ALA A 261 17.47 -3.54 3.96
N ALA A 262 16.90 -4.57 3.33
CA ALA A 262 15.96 -4.40 2.21
C ALA A 262 14.66 -3.69 2.63
N LEU A 263 14.21 -3.86 3.88
CA LEU A 263 13.06 -3.15 4.41
C LEU A 263 13.35 -1.64 4.54
N GLU A 264 14.50 -1.27 5.09
CA GLU A 264 14.94 0.13 5.15
C GLU A 264 15.09 0.73 3.74
N SER A 265 15.67 -0.02 2.79
CA SER A 265 15.76 0.39 1.37
C SER A 265 14.41 0.55 0.69
N GLN A 266 13.40 -0.24 1.06
CA GLN A 266 12.06 -0.20 0.49
C GLN A 266 11.23 0.95 1.07
N ALA A 267 11.33 1.17 2.38
CA ALA A 267 10.46 2.06 3.14
C ALA A 267 10.57 3.55 2.74
N VAL A 268 11.73 3.96 2.19
CA VAL A 268 11.98 5.35 1.79
C VAL A 268 11.34 5.74 0.45
N GLU A 269 11.24 4.84 -0.53
CA GLU A 269 10.80 5.23 -1.88
C GLU A 269 9.38 5.83 -1.94
N PRO A 270 8.33 5.24 -1.30
CA PRO A 270 6.97 5.73 -1.46
C PRO A 270 6.75 7.14 -0.91
N VAL A 271 7.48 7.50 0.17
CA VAL A 271 7.31 8.76 0.93
C VAL A 271 7.56 10.01 0.07
N THR A 272 8.45 9.88 -0.92
CA THR A 272 8.80 10.93 -1.90
C THR A 272 8.25 10.67 -3.31
N ASN A 273 7.57 9.53 -3.57
CA ASN A 273 6.99 9.24 -4.87
C ASN A 273 5.71 10.07 -5.11
N SER A 274 5.68 10.81 -6.23
CA SER A 274 4.59 11.73 -6.58
C SER A 274 3.28 11.07 -7.01
N ILE A 275 3.28 9.75 -7.19
CA ILE A 275 2.05 8.94 -7.33
C ILE A 275 1.60 8.48 -5.95
N GLU A 276 2.50 7.95 -5.11
CA GLU A 276 2.14 7.21 -3.89
C GLU A 276 1.81 8.12 -2.68
N MET A 277 2.76 8.94 -2.22
CA MET A 277 2.60 9.72 -0.97
C MET A 277 3.06 11.18 -1.05
N ALA A 278 3.53 11.66 -2.20
CA ALA A 278 4.13 12.99 -2.33
C ALA A 278 3.47 13.89 -3.38
N LYS A 279 3.68 15.20 -3.22
CA LYS A 279 3.67 16.16 -4.32
C LYS A 279 4.93 15.98 -5.18
N MET A 280 4.90 16.46 -6.41
CA MET A 280 6.11 16.54 -7.23
C MET A 280 7.22 17.30 -6.49
N GLY A 281 8.45 16.77 -6.55
CA GLY A 281 9.65 17.40 -5.98
C GLY A 281 9.74 17.47 -4.46
N ARG A 282 8.89 16.76 -3.69
CA ARG A 282 8.99 16.71 -2.23
C ARG A 282 10.35 16.15 -1.78
N SER A 283 11.07 16.92 -1.00
CA SER A 283 12.37 16.56 -0.42
C SER A 283 12.24 15.85 0.93
N TRP A 284 13.28 15.11 1.33
CA TRP A 284 13.37 14.53 2.68
C TRP A 284 13.42 15.60 3.78
N SER A 285 14.05 16.75 3.54
CA SER A 285 14.04 17.87 4.49
C SER A 285 12.62 18.40 4.76
N GLU A 286 11.75 18.44 3.75
CA GLU A 286 10.31 18.75 3.93
C GLU A 286 9.59 17.65 4.72
N VAL A 287 9.94 16.37 4.54
CA VAL A 287 9.38 15.25 5.31
C VAL A 287 9.79 15.37 6.78
N GLU A 288 11.07 15.46 7.06
CA GLU A 288 11.68 15.51 8.41
C GLU A 288 11.15 16.71 9.20
N THR A 289 11.21 17.91 8.59
CA THR A 289 10.70 19.16 9.20
C THR A 289 9.22 19.05 9.51
N ALA A 290 8.42 18.58 8.56
CA ALA A 290 6.98 18.52 8.73
C ALA A 290 6.54 17.37 9.65
N LEU A 291 7.30 16.28 9.77
CA LEU A 291 6.98 15.15 10.64
C LEU A 291 7.34 15.44 12.10
N SER A 292 8.52 16.02 12.35
CA SER A 292 9.06 16.33 13.68
C SER A 292 8.06 17.09 14.57
N ALA A 293 7.39 18.10 14.02
CA ALA A 293 6.42 18.94 14.73
C ALA A 293 4.99 18.39 14.80
N ARG A 294 4.71 17.17 14.31
CA ARG A 294 3.37 16.58 14.36
C ARG A 294 3.21 15.64 15.54
N ARG A 295 2.03 15.70 16.15
CA ARG A 295 1.55 14.69 17.08
C ARG A 295 1.32 13.39 16.34
N ALA A 296 1.88 12.29 16.86
CA ALA A 296 1.79 11.00 16.19
C ALA A 296 0.34 10.47 16.19
N LEU A 297 -0.09 9.93 15.04
CA LEU A 297 -1.42 9.36 14.81
C LEU A 297 -2.59 10.32 15.04
N ALA A 298 -2.38 11.63 14.98
CA ALA A 298 -3.41 12.64 15.23
C ALA A 298 -4.65 12.53 14.32
N LEU A 299 -4.48 12.06 13.08
CA LEU A 299 -5.58 11.84 12.15
C LEU A 299 -6.31 10.51 12.36
N SER A 300 -5.74 9.57 13.14
CA SER A 300 -6.30 8.23 13.32
C SER A 300 -7.50 8.27 14.28
N PRO A 301 -8.71 7.85 13.86
CA PRO A 301 -9.89 7.83 14.74
C PRO A 301 -9.81 6.72 15.81
N GLN A 302 -8.98 5.68 15.62
CA GLN A 302 -8.82 4.59 16.56
C GLN A 302 -7.39 4.04 16.52
N VAL A 303 -6.72 4.00 17.67
CA VAL A 303 -5.36 3.47 17.84
C VAL A 303 -5.39 2.29 18.84
N PRO A 304 -4.68 1.17 18.59
CA PRO A 304 -4.59 0.05 19.55
C PRO A 304 -4.08 0.50 20.92
N THR A 305 -4.69 0.02 22.00
CA THR A 305 -4.51 0.54 23.36
C THR A 305 -3.04 0.65 23.79
N ALA A 306 -2.20 -0.35 23.52
CA ALA A 306 -0.78 -0.32 23.87
C ALA A 306 -0.01 0.78 23.13
N LEU A 307 -0.27 0.95 21.83
CA LEU A 307 0.35 2.01 21.02
C LEU A 307 -0.17 3.39 21.43
N ALA A 308 -1.47 3.52 21.73
CA ALA A 308 -2.05 4.77 22.22
C ALA A 308 -1.46 5.19 23.58
N GLN A 309 -1.24 4.23 24.48
CA GLN A 309 -0.60 4.43 25.78
C GLN A 309 0.88 4.82 25.64
N TRP A 310 1.61 4.25 24.68
CA TRP A 310 3.00 4.61 24.43
C TRP A 310 3.13 5.98 23.75
N VAL A 311 2.35 6.24 22.69
CA VAL A 311 2.34 7.54 22.00
C VAL A 311 1.95 8.66 22.97
N ALA A 312 0.94 8.44 23.83
CA ALA A 312 0.53 9.36 24.90
C ALA A 312 0.26 10.82 24.47
N GLY A 313 -0.07 11.04 23.20
CA GLY A 313 -0.28 12.38 22.62
C GLY A 313 1.00 13.17 22.33
N ARG A 314 2.17 12.53 22.33
CA ARG A 314 3.46 13.15 22.03
C ARG A 314 3.66 13.41 20.54
N ASP A 315 4.57 14.32 20.23
CA ASP A 315 5.06 14.56 18.88
C ASP A 315 6.08 13.50 18.42
N TYR A 316 6.35 13.46 17.12
CA TYR A 316 7.34 12.54 16.59
C TYR A 316 8.75 12.84 17.10
N ALA A 317 9.13 14.10 17.35
CA ALA A 317 10.42 14.42 17.95
C ALA A 317 10.65 13.62 19.25
N ALA A 318 9.74 13.73 20.22
CA ALA A 318 9.86 13.00 21.48
C ALA A 318 9.83 11.46 21.34
N LEU A 319 9.14 10.92 20.33
CA LEU A 319 9.08 9.47 20.08
C LEU A 319 10.34 8.93 19.38
N PHE A 320 10.96 9.72 18.49
CA PHE A 320 12.27 9.39 17.90
C PHE A 320 13.38 9.45 18.95
N ASP A 321 13.35 10.46 19.81
CA ASP A 321 14.31 10.62 20.91
C ASP A 321 14.29 9.43 21.87
N GLU A 322 13.11 8.88 22.18
CA GLU A 322 12.96 7.64 22.97
C GLU A 322 13.44 6.41 22.19
N ALA A 323 12.97 6.20 20.95
CA ALA A 323 13.25 5.00 20.18
C ALA A 323 14.72 4.84 19.71
N PHE A 324 15.45 5.95 19.60
CA PHE A 324 16.86 5.99 19.19
C PHE A 324 17.81 6.49 20.28
N GLY A 325 17.30 6.82 21.48
CA GLY A 325 18.09 7.28 22.63
C GLY A 325 18.89 8.58 22.39
N SER A 326 18.55 9.36 21.37
CA SER A 326 19.26 10.58 20.98
C SER A 326 18.35 11.50 20.15
N PRO A 327 18.49 12.83 20.24
CA PRO A 327 17.63 13.75 19.52
C PRO A 327 17.60 13.58 18.01
N GLY A 328 16.41 13.69 17.42
CA GLY A 328 16.25 14.04 16.00
C GLY A 328 15.42 13.06 15.16
N VAL A 329 14.73 13.64 14.17
CA VAL A 329 13.98 12.96 13.11
C VAL A 329 14.76 13.12 11.81
N ASP A 330 15.23 12.00 11.25
CA ASP A 330 15.94 11.95 9.97
C ASP A 330 15.46 10.74 9.13
N VAL A 331 15.73 10.78 7.82
CA VAL A 331 15.35 9.72 6.86
C VAL A 331 15.85 8.33 7.26
N ASP A 332 17.05 8.21 7.83
CA ASP A 332 17.65 6.92 8.20
C ASP A 332 16.90 6.31 9.38
N ARG A 333 16.56 7.13 10.39
CA ARG A 333 15.71 6.73 11.52
C ARG A 333 14.28 6.39 11.09
N ILE A 334 13.70 7.16 10.15
CA ILE A 334 12.36 6.86 9.58
C ILE A 334 12.38 5.47 8.92
N ALA A 335 13.37 5.20 8.06
CA ALA A 335 13.55 3.91 7.41
C ALA A 335 13.74 2.78 8.43
N MET A 336 14.59 2.99 9.43
CA MET A 336 14.89 2.01 10.48
C MET A 336 13.68 1.68 11.36
N ALA A 337 12.86 2.66 11.72
CA ALA A 337 11.65 2.46 12.51
C ALA A 337 10.58 1.69 11.70
N LEU A 338 10.29 2.13 10.47
CA LEU A 338 9.38 1.44 9.55
C LEU A 338 9.79 -0.02 9.35
N ALA A 339 11.08 -0.27 9.11
CA ALA A 339 11.62 -1.62 8.95
C ALA A 339 11.49 -2.48 10.23
N ALA A 340 11.70 -1.90 11.42
CA ALA A 340 11.50 -2.61 12.69
C ALA A 340 10.03 -3.07 12.85
N TYR A 341 9.06 -2.21 12.52
CA TYR A 341 7.65 -2.62 12.49
C TYR A 341 7.37 -3.68 11.41
N GLN A 342 7.90 -3.54 10.19
CA GLN A 342 7.73 -4.56 9.15
C GLN A 342 8.35 -5.92 9.55
N ARG A 343 9.41 -5.95 10.38
CA ARG A 343 9.96 -7.18 10.99
C ARG A 343 9.02 -7.81 12.03
N SER A 344 8.09 -7.06 12.62
CA SER A 344 7.07 -7.61 13.52
C SER A 344 5.90 -8.28 12.77
N LEU A 345 5.64 -7.90 11.51
CA LEU A 345 4.57 -8.44 10.65
C LEU A 345 4.85 -9.87 10.15
N PHE A 346 4.99 -10.82 11.08
CA PHE A 346 5.43 -12.19 10.81
C PHE A 346 4.28 -13.19 11.00
N ALA A 347 3.74 -13.71 9.89
CA ALA A 347 2.71 -14.76 9.92
C ALA A 347 3.37 -16.15 9.94
N ASP A 348 3.39 -16.75 11.14
CA ASP A 348 4.06 -18.00 11.51
C ASP A 348 3.12 -19.05 12.14
N GLN A 349 1.80 -18.85 12.05
CA GLN A 349 0.77 -19.72 12.64
C GLN A 349 -0.26 -20.19 11.59
N THR A 350 0.21 -20.51 10.39
CA THR A 350 -0.64 -21.14 9.35
C THR A 350 -0.91 -22.62 9.67
N PRO A 351 -1.97 -23.24 9.13
CA PRO A 351 -2.17 -24.69 9.26
C PRO A 351 -1.00 -25.52 8.70
N LEU A 352 -0.30 -25.04 7.65
CA LEU A 352 0.94 -25.65 7.19
C LEU A 352 2.06 -25.58 8.25
N ASP A 353 2.19 -24.49 9.00
CA ASP A 353 3.19 -24.41 10.08
C ASP A 353 2.89 -25.44 11.18
N ALA A 354 1.63 -25.60 11.57
CA ALA A 354 1.23 -26.64 12.53
C ALA A 354 1.53 -28.05 11.99
N PHE A 355 1.25 -28.30 10.70
CA PHE A 355 1.53 -29.58 10.05
C PHE A 355 3.04 -29.90 9.99
N MET A 356 3.87 -28.94 9.59
CA MET A 356 5.32 -29.11 9.52
C MET A 356 5.98 -29.22 10.89
N ASN A 357 5.37 -28.66 11.95
CA ASN A 357 5.76 -28.89 13.34
C ASN A 357 5.16 -30.19 13.94
N GLY A 358 4.59 -31.09 13.11
CA GLY A 358 4.21 -32.46 13.50
C GLY A 358 2.72 -32.69 13.76
N ASN A 359 1.86 -31.68 13.70
CA ASN A 359 0.40 -31.87 13.81
C ASN A 359 -0.19 -32.31 12.45
N SER A 360 -0.14 -33.61 12.16
CA SER A 360 -0.67 -34.18 10.91
C SER A 360 -2.17 -33.92 10.67
N ALA A 361 -2.94 -33.60 11.71
CA ALA A 361 -4.35 -33.25 11.62
C ALA A 361 -4.60 -31.77 11.27
N ALA A 362 -3.56 -30.93 11.22
CA ALA A 362 -3.69 -29.52 10.86
C ALA A 362 -4.06 -29.30 9.39
N LEU A 363 -3.74 -30.25 8.50
CA LEU A 363 -4.20 -30.28 7.12
C LEU A 363 -5.18 -31.42 6.91
N ASN A 364 -6.34 -31.13 6.31
CA ASN A 364 -7.30 -32.15 5.92
C ASN A 364 -6.79 -32.93 4.68
N ALA A 365 -7.45 -34.06 4.35
CA ALA A 365 -7.02 -34.92 3.25
C ALA A 365 -7.02 -34.22 1.86
N GLN A 366 -7.83 -33.19 1.66
CA GLN A 366 -7.85 -32.39 0.43
C GLN A 366 -6.60 -31.50 0.33
N GLN A 367 -6.32 -30.76 1.40
CA GLN A 367 -5.15 -29.88 1.51
C GLN A 367 -3.84 -30.67 1.44
N GLN A 368 -3.79 -31.89 1.98
CA GLN A 368 -2.62 -32.79 1.85
C GLN A 368 -2.38 -33.24 0.40
N ARG A 369 -3.43 -33.56 -0.37
CA ARG A 369 -3.30 -33.83 -1.81
C ARG A 369 -2.86 -32.58 -2.57
N GLY A 370 -3.38 -31.40 -2.23
CA GLY A 370 -2.96 -30.12 -2.79
C GLY A 370 -1.48 -29.81 -2.54
N LEU A 371 -0.96 -30.08 -1.33
CA LEU A 371 0.47 -30.00 -1.02
C LEU A 371 1.28 -30.99 -1.87
N GLY A 372 0.82 -32.22 -2.02
CA GLY A 372 1.45 -33.23 -2.88
C GLY A 372 1.50 -32.83 -4.37
N LEU A 373 0.46 -32.16 -4.87
CA LEU A 373 0.42 -31.59 -6.22
C LEU A 373 1.37 -30.40 -6.38
N PHE A 374 1.42 -29.52 -5.37
CA PHE A 374 2.32 -28.36 -5.34
C PHE A 374 3.80 -28.78 -5.33
N GLN A 375 4.14 -29.86 -4.62
CA GLN A 375 5.50 -30.43 -4.56
C GLN A 375 5.84 -31.29 -5.78
N GLY A 376 4.91 -32.16 -6.19
CA GLY A 376 5.10 -33.14 -7.26
C GLY A 376 4.73 -32.59 -8.63
N LYS A 377 3.53 -32.93 -9.11
CA LYS A 377 3.09 -32.67 -10.49
C LYS A 377 3.24 -31.21 -10.95
N GLY A 378 2.93 -30.25 -10.07
CA GLY A 378 3.02 -28.82 -10.36
C GLY A 378 4.42 -28.22 -10.20
N ARG A 379 5.35 -28.92 -9.54
CA ARG A 379 6.74 -28.48 -9.25
C ARG A 379 6.86 -27.06 -8.70
N CYS A 380 5.83 -26.54 -8.05
CA CYS A 380 5.73 -25.15 -7.64
C CYS A 380 6.82 -24.76 -6.61
N VAL A 381 7.29 -25.76 -5.84
CA VAL A 381 8.42 -25.64 -4.89
C VAL A 381 9.76 -25.25 -5.53
N ASP A 382 9.96 -25.47 -6.83
CA ASP A 382 11.22 -25.11 -7.50
C ASP A 382 11.50 -23.59 -7.41
N CYS A 383 10.43 -22.79 -7.42
CA CYS A 383 10.48 -21.34 -7.20
C CYS A 383 9.96 -20.94 -5.81
N HIS A 384 8.85 -21.55 -5.35
CA HIS A 384 8.18 -21.22 -4.09
C HIS A 384 8.52 -22.23 -2.98
N SER A 385 9.78 -22.24 -2.53
CA SER A 385 10.25 -23.17 -1.50
C SER A 385 9.68 -22.89 -0.10
N PHE A 386 9.44 -23.94 0.69
CA PHE A 386 9.10 -23.86 2.12
C PHE A 386 10.20 -24.48 3.01
N PRO A 387 10.58 -23.87 4.16
CA PRO A 387 10.22 -22.52 4.55
C PRO A 387 10.83 -21.51 3.57
N GLN A 388 10.16 -20.38 3.38
CA GLN A 388 10.62 -19.38 2.42
C GLN A 388 11.73 -18.53 3.05
N THR A 389 12.99 -18.98 2.92
CA THR A 389 14.14 -18.30 3.53
C THR A 389 15.19 -17.94 2.48
N GLY A 390 15.38 -16.65 2.19
CA GLY A 390 16.56 -16.10 1.49
C GLY A 390 16.82 -16.51 0.04
N ARG A 391 16.10 -17.51 -0.51
CA ARG A 391 16.25 -17.95 -1.92
C ARG A 391 15.41 -17.09 -2.85
N GLN A 392 15.94 -15.91 -3.18
CA GLN A 392 15.29 -15.01 -4.10
C GLN A 392 15.60 -15.38 -5.55
N GLN A 393 14.54 -15.63 -6.31
CA GLN A 393 14.62 -15.97 -7.73
C GLN A 393 13.78 -14.98 -8.54
N PHE A 394 14.32 -14.60 -9.70
CA PHE A 394 13.67 -13.70 -10.65
C PHE A 394 13.32 -14.47 -11.92
N HIS A 395 12.04 -14.52 -12.28
CA HIS A 395 11.54 -15.28 -13.41
C HIS A 395 10.59 -14.45 -14.25
N TYR A 396 10.70 -14.56 -15.58
CA TYR A 396 9.63 -14.12 -16.47
C TYR A 396 8.69 -15.31 -16.69
N THR A 397 7.45 -15.18 -16.24
CA THR A 397 6.42 -16.24 -16.28
C THR A 397 5.45 -16.09 -17.45
N GLY A 398 5.55 -15.02 -18.25
CA GLY A 398 4.59 -14.76 -19.32
C GLY A 398 3.24 -14.20 -18.85
N VAL A 399 3.22 -13.41 -17.76
CA VAL A 399 2.01 -12.70 -17.29
C VAL A 399 1.60 -11.54 -18.21
N ARG A 400 2.59 -10.86 -18.82
CA ARG A 400 2.42 -9.74 -19.77
C ARG A 400 3.55 -9.73 -20.80
N PRO A 401 3.39 -9.10 -21.97
CA PRO A 401 4.49 -8.81 -22.88
C PRO A 401 5.63 -8.04 -22.23
N VAL A 402 6.87 -8.43 -22.56
CA VAL A 402 8.09 -7.88 -21.96
C VAL A 402 8.32 -6.40 -22.23
N HIS A 403 7.75 -5.85 -23.32
CA HIS A 403 7.90 -4.43 -23.64
C HIS A 403 6.98 -3.52 -22.80
N GLU A 404 5.89 -4.07 -22.23
CA GLU A 404 4.98 -3.33 -21.35
C GLU A 404 5.55 -3.19 -19.93
N ASP A 405 6.24 -4.22 -19.43
CA ASP A 405 6.93 -4.18 -18.15
C ASP A 405 8.27 -4.94 -18.23
N LEU A 406 9.37 -4.19 -18.26
CA LEU A 406 10.73 -4.73 -18.28
C LEU A 406 11.12 -5.45 -16.97
N GLY A 407 10.35 -5.31 -15.89
CA GLY A 407 10.63 -5.93 -14.60
C GLY A 407 12.03 -5.58 -14.08
N ARG A 408 12.75 -6.60 -13.60
CA ARG A 408 14.15 -6.50 -13.18
C ARG A 408 15.07 -5.91 -14.26
N GLY A 409 14.76 -6.10 -15.54
CA GLY A 409 15.54 -5.57 -16.66
C GLY A 409 15.69 -4.04 -16.63
N ALA A 410 14.70 -3.31 -16.11
CA ALA A 410 14.79 -1.86 -15.92
C ALA A 410 15.81 -1.45 -14.86
N ILE A 411 16.12 -2.34 -13.91
CA ILE A 411 17.02 -2.10 -12.78
C ILE A 411 18.45 -2.55 -13.10
N THR A 412 18.60 -3.72 -13.73
CA THR A 412 19.94 -4.27 -14.06
C THR A 412 20.49 -3.75 -15.39
N GLY A 413 19.66 -3.18 -16.26
CA GLY A 413 20.03 -2.80 -17.62
C GLY A 413 20.39 -3.97 -18.54
N ASN A 414 20.19 -5.22 -18.07
CA ASN A 414 20.56 -6.43 -18.79
C ASN A 414 19.35 -6.95 -19.60
N PRO A 415 19.45 -7.06 -20.95
CA PRO A 415 18.40 -7.65 -21.78
C PRO A 415 17.94 -9.05 -21.36
N ALA A 416 18.83 -9.85 -20.77
CA ALA A 416 18.50 -11.18 -20.27
C ALA A 416 17.61 -11.16 -19.01
N ASP A 417 17.41 -10.01 -18.37
CA ASP A 417 16.52 -9.83 -17.21
C ASP A 417 15.17 -9.19 -17.56
N HIS A 418 14.97 -8.76 -18.81
CA HIS A 418 13.71 -8.16 -19.24
C HIS A 418 12.50 -9.08 -18.95
N GLY A 419 11.48 -8.52 -18.32
CA GLY A 419 10.24 -9.19 -17.89
C GLY A 419 10.35 -9.99 -16.59
N LYS A 420 11.55 -10.21 -16.03
CA LYS A 420 11.68 -11.03 -14.82
C LYS A 420 11.14 -10.31 -13.59
N MET A 421 10.35 -11.02 -12.79
CA MET A 421 9.82 -10.54 -11.51
C MET A 421 10.31 -11.42 -10.36
N LEU A 422 10.46 -10.82 -9.18
CA LEU A 422 10.74 -11.51 -7.92
C LEU A 422 9.64 -12.52 -7.64
N THR A 423 10.04 -13.75 -7.29
CA THR A 423 9.11 -14.82 -6.90
C THR A 423 8.47 -14.47 -5.54
N PRO A 424 7.15 -14.22 -5.48
CA PRO A 424 6.51 -13.74 -4.25
C PRO A 424 6.28 -14.87 -3.25
N GLY A 425 6.12 -14.49 -1.98
CA GLY A 425 5.72 -15.42 -0.92
C GLY A 425 4.23 -15.75 -0.92
N LEU A 426 3.92 -17.04 -0.77
CA LEU A 426 2.56 -17.57 -0.85
C LEU A 426 1.81 -17.67 0.50
N ARG A 427 2.47 -17.35 1.63
CA ARG A 427 1.78 -17.18 2.92
C ARG A 427 0.69 -16.13 2.77
N ASN A 428 -0.52 -16.38 3.28
CA ASN A 428 -1.70 -15.52 3.16
C ASN A 428 -2.12 -15.16 1.73
N ILE A 429 -1.76 -15.98 0.72
CA ILE A 429 -2.03 -15.66 -0.69
C ILE A 429 -3.53 -15.44 -0.95
N ALA A 430 -4.41 -16.22 -0.30
CA ALA A 430 -5.87 -16.14 -0.43
C ALA A 430 -6.46 -14.73 -0.21
N LEU A 431 -5.82 -13.92 0.64
CA LEU A 431 -6.31 -12.61 1.04
C LEU A 431 -5.88 -11.48 0.08
N ARG A 432 -4.99 -11.78 -0.88
CA ARG A 432 -4.21 -10.77 -1.63
C ARG A 432 -4.68 -10.53 -3.06
N ALA A 433 -5.86 -11.04 -3.42
CA ALA A 433 -6.41 -10.87 -4.76
C ALA A 433 -6.62 -9.37 -5.12
N PRO A 434 -6.65 -9.00 -6.41
CA PRO A 434 -6.23 -9.80 -7.57
C PRO A 434 -4.71 -10.08 -7.57
N TYR A 435 -4.26 -10.95 -8.47
CA TYR A 435 -2.92 -11.55 -8.45
C TYR A 435 -2.01 -11.07 -9.58
N PHE A 436 -0.72 -11.40 -9.42
CA PHE A 436 0.43 -10.93 -10.22
C PHE A 436 0.75 -9.43 -10.07
N HIS A 437 1.87 -9.00 -10.65
CA HIS A 437 2.36 -7.63 -10.60
C HIS A 437 1.44 -6.62 -11.29
N ASN A 438 0.59 -7.07 -12.22
CA ASN A 438 -0.42 -6.24 -12.89
C ASN A 438 -1.84 -6.35 -12.28
N GLY A 439 -2.04 -7.23 -11.29
CA GLY A 439 -3.37 -7.51 -10.74
C GLY A 439 -4.37 -8.10 -11.77
N GLY A 440 -3.88 -8.78 -12.82
CA GLY A 440 -4.72 -9.26 -13.92
C GLY A 440 -5.57 -10.51 -13.62
N ALA A 441 -5.20 -11.31 -12.61
CA ALA A 441 -5.93 -12.53 -12.27
C ALA A 441 -6.86 -12.31 -11.04
N PRO A 442 -8.20 -12.44 -11.17
CA PRO A 442 -9.13 -12.03 -10.10
C PRO A 442 -9.25 -13.00 -8.91
N HIS A 443 -8.94 -14.29 -9.08
CA HIS A 443 -9.08 -15.32 -8.04
C HIS A 443 -8.02 -16.43 -8.19
N LEU A 444 -7.83 -17.27 -7.16
CA LEU A 444 -6.77 -18.29 -7.13
C LEU A 444 -6.88 -19.33 -8.27
N ARG A 445 -8.09 -19.81 -8.58
CA ARG A 445 -8.31 -20.67 -9.77
C ARG A 445 -7.72 -20.08 -11.06
N ALA A 446 -7.86 -18.77 -11.32
CA ALA A 446 -7.28 -18.14 -12.51
C ALA A 446 -5.74 -18.15 -12.53
N VAL A 447 -5.09 -18.08 -11.35
CA VAL A 447 -3.64 -18.24 -11.21
C VAL A 447 -3.22 -19.70 -11.44
N ILE A 448 -3.98 -20.66 -10.91
CA ILE A 448 -3.73 -22.09 -11.15
C ILE A 448 -3.87 -22.41 -12.65
N ASP A 449 -4.94 -21.92 -13.30
CA ASP A 449 -5.16 -22.09 -14.73
C ASP A 449 -4.10 -21.39 -15.59
N PHE A 450 -3.48 -20.32 -15.09
CA PHE A 450 -2.36 -19.62 -15.77
C PHE A 450 -1.10 -20.49 -15.79
N TYR A 451 -0.71 -21.07 -14.66
CA TYR A 451 0.44 -21.96 -14.61
C TYR A 451 0.17 -23.29 -15.31
N ASP A 452 -1.05 -23.83 -15.20
CA ASP A 452 -1.46 -25.08 -15.85
C ASP A 452 -1.37 -25.05 -17.38
N ARG A 453 -1.64 -23.90 -18.00
CA ARG A 453 -1.46 -23.69 -19.45
C ARG A 453 -0.06 -23.19 -19.84
N GLY A 454 0.86 -23.04 -18.89
CA GLY A 454 2.23 -22.61 -19.14
C GLY A 454 2.38 -21.11 -19.41
N GLY A 455 1.51 -20.25 -18.86
CA GLY A 455 1.58 -18.78 -18.96
C GLY A 455 1.26 -18.20 -20.33
N ASP A 456 0.70 -16.98 -20.35
CA ASP A 456 -0.01 -16.40 -21.50
C ASP A 456 0.90 -15.86 -22.62
N PHE A 457 2.06 -15.31 -22.25
CA PHE A 457 2.97 -14.67 -23.21
C PHE A 457 4.30 -15.43 -23.37
N GLY A 458 4.89 -15.38 -24.57
CA GLY A 458 6.17 -15.99 -24.93
C GLY A 458 7.29 -14.96 -25.09
N HIS A 459 8.51 -15.31 -24.68
CA HIS A 459 9.74 -14.51 -24.88
C HIS A 459 10.97 -15.41 -24.63
N PRO A 460 12.16 -15.14 -25.21
CA PRO A 460 13.39 -15.88 -24.90
C PRO A 460 13.78 -15.91 -23.41
N ASN A 461 13.37 -14.91 -22.63
CA ASN A 461 13.63 -14.85 -21.18
C ASN A 461 12.63 -15.69 -20.34
N LYS A 462 11.63 -16.34 -20.96
CA LYS A 462 10.60 -17.12 -20.23
C LYS A 462 11.25 -18.30 -19.53
N SER A 463 10.98 -18.48 -18.24
CA SER A 463 11.54 -19.59 -17.49
C SER A 463 11.10 -20.92 -18.11
N ALA A 464 12.05 -21.82 -18.35
CA ALA A 464 11.81 -23.13 -18.94
C ALA A 464 10.95 -24.05 -18.05
N GLN A 465 10.71 -23.68 -16.80
CA GLN A 465 9.77 -24.35 -15.88
C GLN A 465 8.30 -23.95 -16.13
N ILE A 466 8.05 -22.92 -16.92
CA ILE A 466 6.70 -22.39 -17.19
C ILE A 466 6.18 -22.99 -18.50
N THR A 467 5.73 -24.24 -18.38
CA THR A 467 5.18 -25.08 -19.45
C THR A 467 3.85 -25.70 -18.99
N PRO A 468 2.99 -26.21 -19.91
CA PRO A 468 1.72 -26.80 -19.53
C PRO A 468 1.86 -28.01 -18.59
N ILE A 469 1.01 -28.08 -17.56
CA ILE A 469 1.10 -29.08 -16.47
C ILE A 469 0.06 -30.20 -16.66
N GLY A 470 -1.16 -29.87 -17.09
CA GLY A 470 -2.23 -30.84 -17.34
C GLY A 470 -2.93 -31.32 -16.07
N PHE A 471 -3.28 -30.40 -15.17
CA PHE A 471 -4.13 -30.71 -14.01
C PHE A 471 -5.58 -30.99 -14.42
N THR A 472 -6.12 -32.07 -13.87
CA THR A 472 -7.56 -32.36 -13.87
C THR A 472 -8.31 -31.36 -12.98
N PRO A 473 -9.64 -31.15 -13.16
CA PRO A 473 -10.42 -30.26 -12.31
C PRO A 473 -10.28 -30.56 -10.81
N ALA A 474 -10.30 -31.84 -10.42
CA ALA A 474 -10.14 -32.25 -9.03
C ALA A 474 -8.75 -31.92 -8.45
N GLU A 475 -7.67 -32.08 -9.24
CA GLU A 475 -6.34 -31.65 -8.82
C GLU A 475 -6.25 -30.13 -8.66
N LYS A 476 -6.94 -29.36 -9.52
CA LYS A 476 -7.02 -27.90 -9.41
C LYS A 476 -7.75 -27.47 -8.14
N ASP A 477 -8.82 -28.18 -7.76
CA ASP A 477 -9.58 -27.94 -6.52
C ASP A 477 -8.76 -28.30 -5.27
N ASP A 478 -8.06 -29.43 -5.28
CA ASP A 478 -7.13 -29.84 -4.21
C ASP A 478 -6.01 -28.81 -4.01
N LEU A 479 -5.38 -28.35 -5.09
CA LEU A 479 -4.32 -27.34 -5.08
C LEU A 479 -4.84 -25.98 -4.56
N GLU A 480 -6.05 -25.57 -4.96
CA GLU A 480 -6.65 -24.33 -4.48
C GLU A 480 -7.01 -24.40 -2.99
N ALA A 481 -7.52 -25.53 -2.50
CA ALA A 481 -7.78 -25.74 -1.07
C ALA A 481 -6.49 -25.61 -0.24
N PHE A 482 -5.38 -26.21 -0.71
CA PHE A 482 -4.06 -26.02 -0.10
C PHE A 482 -3.63 -24.54 -0.09
N LEU A 483 -3.61 -23.87 -1.25
CA LEU A 483 -3.17 -22.47 -1.33
C LEU A 483 -4.06 -21.52 -0.50
N ARG A 484 -5.37 -21.79 -0.43
CA ARG A 484 -6.33 -20.93 0.24
C ARG A 484 -6.25 -21.04 1.77
N GLU A 485 -6.22 -22.27 2.28
CA GLU A 485 -6.45 -22.55 3.70
C GLU A 485 -5.15 -22.93 4.41
N ALA A 486 -4.32 -23.79 3.83
CA ALA A 486 -3.09 -24.26 4.48
C ALA A 486 -2.06 -23.13 4.70
N LEU A 487 -2.07 -22.11 3.84
CA LEU A 487 -1.10 -21.01 3.84
C LEU A 487 -1.60 -19.75 4.54
N THR A 488 -2.83 -19.70 5.03
CA THR A 488 -3.42 -18.49 5.64
C THR A 488 -3.34 -18.55 7.16
N ASP A 489 -2.73 -17.52 7.76
CA ASP A 489 -2.61 -17.37 9.21
C ASP A 489 -3.90 -16.70 9.74
N PRO A 490 -4.63 -17.32 10.68
CA PRO A 490 -5.94 -16.82 11.12
C PRO A 490 -5.86 -15.47 11.83
N ARG A 491 -4.68 -15.04 12.30
CA ARG A 491 -4.49 -13.72 12.95
C ARG A 491 -4.49 -12.58 11.94
N VAL A 492 -4.12 -12.85 10.68
CA VAL A 492 -3.97 -11.84 9.62
C VAL A 492 -5.32 -11.23 9.20
N PRO A 493 -6.35 -12.00 8.78
CA PRO A 493 -7.65 -11.42 8.43
C PRO A 493 -8.43 -10.92 9.64
N ALA A 494 -8.05 -11.34 10.86
CA ALA A 494 -8.62 -10.85 12.11
C ALA A 494 -7.91 -9.58 12.66
N ALA A 495 -6.89 -9.06 11.96
CA ALA A 495 -6.03 -7.96 12.41
C ALA A 495 -5.55 -8.14 13.87
N ALA A 496 -5.16 -9.36 14.25
CA ALA A 496 -4.86 -9.76 15.61
C ALA A 496 -3.35 -9.91 15.88
N GLY A 497 -2.94 -9.78 17.14
CA GLY A 497 -1.54 -9.89 17.55
C GLY A 497 -0.66 -8.83 16.85
N PRO A 498 0.42 -9.19 16.13
CA PRO A 498 1.28 -8.23 15.44
C PRO A 498 0.60 -7.50 14.27
N PHE A 499 -0.58 -7.96 13.85
CA PHE A 499 -1.38 -7.36 12.77
C PHE A 499 -2.40 -6.34 13.26
N ALA A 500 -2.51 -6.14 14.58
CA ALA A 500 -3.32 -5.07 15.15
C ALA A 500 -2.79 -3.71 14.68
N ARG A 501 -3.70 -2.81 14.28
CA ARG A 501 -3.36 -1.57 13.58
C ARG A 501 -4.23 -0.40 14.04
N PRO A 502 -3.74 0.85 13.95
CA PRO A 502 -4.59 2.01 13.86
C PRO A 502 -5.55 1.93 12.67
N GLN A 503 -6.71 2.56 12.82
CA GLN A 503 -7.61 2.85 11.71
C GLN A 503 -7.09 4.09 10.97
N LEU A 504 -7.13 4.05 9.64
CA LEU A 504 -6.82 5.19 8.79
C LEU A 504 -8.01 6.15 8.73
N ARG A 505 -7.76 7.44 8.65
CA ARG A 505 -8.81 8.46 8.49
C ARG A 505 -9.56 8.29 7.17
N SER A 506 -8.86 7.87 6.12
CA SER A 506 -9.41 7.54 4.79
C SER A 506 -10.32 6.30 4.77
N GLU A 507 -10.40 5.53 5.87
CA GLU A 507 -11.42 4.47 6.04
C GLU A 507 -12.79 5.02 6.47
N ASP A 508 -12.90 6.28 6.93
CA ASP A 508 -14.19 6.90 7.28
C ASP A 508 -14.98 7.29 6.01
N PRO A 509 -16.12 6.64 5.68
CA PRO A 509 -16.95 7.01 4.54
C PRO A 509 -17.63 8.38 4.72
N GLY A 510 -17.64 8.93 5.94
CA GLY A 510 -18.07 10.28 6.26
C GLY A 510 -17.02 11.35 5.97
N PHE A 511 -15.78 11.00 5.63
CA PHE A 511 -14.74 11.95 5.27
C PHE A 511 -14.84 12.35 3.80
N HIS A 512 -14.89 13.67 3.52
CA HIS A 512 -15.12 14.23 2.18
C HIS A 512 -16.37 13.66 1.44
N ALA A 513 -17.37 13.20 2.19
CA ALA A 513 -18.59 12.58 1.66
C ALA A 513 -19.35 13.54 0.73
N ARG A 514 -19.43 13.17 -0.56
CA ARG A 514 -20.13 13.92 -1.60
C ARG A 514 -21.63 13.69 -1.56
N TYR A 515 -22.42 14.73 -1.82
CA TYR A 515 -23.88 14.65 -1.84
C TYR A 515 -24.49 15.69 -2.79
N GLY A 516 -25.77 15.50 -3.12
CA GLY A 516 -26.44 16.28 -4.15
C GLY A 516 -25.93 15.98 -5.55
N VAL A 517 -26.45 16.70 -6.54
CA VAL A 517 -26.13 16.53 -7.96
C VAL A 517 -25.54 17.83 -8.52
N ALA A 518 -24.46 17.73 -9.28
CA ALA A 518 -23.89 18.85 -10.02
C ALA A 518 -24.91 19.41 -11.04
N THR A 519 -24.84 20.70 -11.34
CA THR A 519 -25.58 21.31 -12.45
C THR A 519 -24.61 21.52 -13.60
N PRO A 520 -24.68 20.75 -14.70
CA PRO A 520 -23.80 20.94 -15.86
C PRO A 520 -24.02 22.30 -16.53
N ASN A 521 -23.01 22.74 -17.27
CA ASN A 521 -23.05 23.92 -18.13
C ASN A 521 -23.86 23.64 -19.43
N ALA A 522 -24.05 24.65 -20.28
CA ALA A 522 -24.81 24.48 -21.54
C ALA A 522 -24.25 23.43 -22.52
N GLN A 523 -22.97 23.06 -22.40
CA GLN A 523 -22.30 22.05 -23.21
C GLN A 523 -22.30 20.65 -22.54
N GLY A 524 -23.05 20.49 -21.45
CA GLY A 524 -23.13 19.23 -20.69
C GLY A 524 -21.95 18.98 -19.75
N PHE A 525 -21.02 19.93 -19.63
CA PHE A 525 -19.85 19.79 -18.77
C PHE A 525 -20.20 20.08 -17.30
N ALA A 526 -19.93 19.15 -16.39
CA ALA A 526 -20.18 19.32 -14.95
C ALA A 526 -18.87 19.61 -14.19
N PRO A 527 -18.76 20.75 -13.48
CA PRO A 527 -17.57 21.07 -12.69
C PRO A 527 -17.47 20.14 -11.47
N GLN A 528 -16.24 19.93 -11.02
CA GLN A 528 -15.90 19.11 -9.86
C GLN A 528 -15.19 19.93 -8.79
N LEU A 529 -15.57 19.71 -7.53
CA LEU A 529 -14.85 20.19 -6.36
C LEU A 529 -13.84 19.11 -5.94
N VAL A 530 -12.55 19.39 -6.08
CA VAL A 530 -11.44 18.48 -5.79
C VAL A 530 -10.92 18.77 -4.39
N VAL A 531 -10.86 17.74 -3.54
CA VAL A 531 -10.43 17.83 -2.14
C VAL A 531 -9.70 16.54 -1.80
N ASP A 532 -8.55 16.66 -1.17
CA ASP A 532 -7.65 15.57 -0.78
C ASP A 532 -7.09 15.83 0.64
N ASP A 533 -6.73 17.10 0.89
CA ASP A 533 -6.22 17.59 2.17
C ASP A 533 -7.28 17.66 3.29
N PRO A 534 -6.92 17.31 4.55
CA PRO A 534 -7.79 17.48 5.71
C PRO A 534 -7.94 18.95 6.13
N PHE A 535 -9.13 19.29 6.63
CA PHE A 535 -9.44 20.60 7.21
C PHE A 535 -9.02 20.61 8.68
N ARG A 536 -7.82 21.11 8.98
CA ARG A 536 -7.26 21.15 10.33
C ARG A 536 -7.32 22.56 10.91
N LEU A 537 -7.69 22.71 12.19
CA LEU A 537 -7.67 24.00 12.90
C LEU A 537 -6.33 24.74 12.69
N GLY A 538 -6.39 26.04 12.41
CA GLY A 538 -5.20 26.88 12.19
C GLY A 538 -4.41 26.59 10.90
N GLY A 539 -4.76 25.53 10.15
CA GLY A 539 -4.15 25.20 8.87
C GLY A 539 -4.86 25.84 7.67
N ALA A 540 -4.49 25.38 6.48
CA ALA A 540 -5.23 25.67 5.25
C ALA A 540 -5.49 24.36 4.49
N ALA A 541 -6.74 24.14 4.11
CA ALA A 541 -7.13 23.02 3.26
C ALA A 541 -7.06 23.44 1.79
N ARG A 542 -6.44 22.60 0.96
CA ARG A 542 -6.32 22.83 -0.47
C ARG A 542 -7.56 22.36 -1.21
N LEU A 543 -8.10 23.20 -2.08
CA LEU A 543 -9.33 22.96 -2.83
C LEU A 543 -9.11 23.23 -4.31
N GLY A 544 -9.40 22.25 -5.15
CA GLY A 544 -9.44 22.42 -6.59
C GLY A 544 -10.87 22.69 -7.05
N ILE A 545 -11.04 23.61 -7.99
CA ILE A 545 -12.22 23.65 -8.85
C ILE A 545 -11.74 23.18 -10.22
N ALA A 546 -12.22 22.02 -10.63
CA ALA A 546 -11.88 21.41 -11.90
C ALA A 546 -13.07 21.57 -12.86
N GLY A 547 -12.80 22.18 -14.01
CA GLY A 547 -13.74 22.24 -15.10
C GLY A 547 -14.55 23.54 -15.20
N GLY A 548 -14.57 24.10 -16.40
CA GLY A 548 -15.24 25.33 -16.76
C GLY A 548 -14.52 26.03 -17.92
N PRO A 549 -15.07 27.12 -18.47
CA PRO A 549 -14.39 27.89 -19.50
C PRO A 549 -13.06 28.47 -18.98
N PRO A 550 -12.00 28.56 -19.80
CA PRO A 550 -10.80 29.30 -19.45
C PRO A 550 -11.13 30.74 -19.01
N ALA A 551 -10.45 31.24 -17.98
CA ALA A 551 -10.69 32.55 -17.35
C ALA A 551 -12.08 32.77 -16.71
N ALA A 552 -12.98 31.78 -16.70
CA ALA A 552 -14.26 31.89 -16.00
C ALA A 552 -14.04 32.15 -14.50
N ARG A 553 -14.90 32.97 -13.89
CA ARG A 553 -14.85 33.21 -12.45
C ARG A 553 -15.47 32.05 -11.70
N SER A 554 -14.90 31.72 -10.56
CA SER A 554 -15.32 30.60 -9.73
C SER A 554 -15.35 30.97 -8.25
N TRP A 555 -16.21 30.31 -7.49
CA TRP A 555 -16.41 30.55 -6.06
C TRP A 555 -16.57 29.23 -5.31
N ILE A 556 -16.12 29.19 -4.06
CA ILE A 556 -16.42 28.10 -3.12
C ILE A 556 -17.28 28.68 -2.01
N ALA A 557 -18.51 28.19 -1.87
CA ALA A 557 -19.33 28.47 -0.71
C ALA A 557 -19.11 27.38 0.35
N VAL A 558 -19.02 27.80 1.62
CA VAL A 558 -18.88 26.94 2.79
C VAL A 558 -20.01 27.27 3.77
N ASP A 559 -20.68 26.26 4.28
CA ASP A 559 -21.77 26.39 5.25
C ASP A 559 -21.62 25.36 6.39
N LEU A 560 -22.30 25.60 7.51
CA LEU A 560 -22.40 24.69 8.65
C LEU A 560 -23.62 23.75 8.55
N GLN A 561 -24.51 23.98 7.58
CA GLN A 561 -25.70 23.14 7.36
C GLN A 561 -25.90 22.82 5.87
N PRO A 562 -26.27 21.57 5.52
CA PRO A 562 -26.58 21.16 4.15
C PRO A 562 -28.02 21.53 3.78
N ASP A 563 -28.29 21.58 2.47
CA ASP A 563 -29.63 21.50 1.89
C ASP A 563 -29.64 20.26 0.97
N ALA A 564 -29.87 19.08 1.54
CA ALA A 564 -29.68 17.81 0.82
C ALA A 564 -30.69 17.57 -0.31
N ALA A 565 -31.84 18.25 -0.29
CA ALA A 565 -32.82 18.22 -1.38
C ALA A 565 -32.37 19.10 -2.57
N GLY A 566 -31.60 20.15 -2.28
CA GLY A 566 -31.05 21.08 -3.24
C GLY A 566 -32.10 22.03 -3.81
N ARG A 567 -32.08 23.28 -3.37
CA ARG A 567 -32.99 24.32 -3.88
C ARG A 567 -32.49 24.96 -5.18
N ALA A 568 -33.43 25.47 -5.98
CA ALA A 568 -33.09 26.27 -7.15
C ALA A 568 -32.48 27.62 -6.74
N PHE A 569 -31.34 27.96 -7.34
CA PHE A 569 -30.65 29.24 -7.12
C PHE A 569 -30.01 29.68 -8.44
N ARG A 570 -30.49 30.79 -9.03
CA ARG A 570 -29.97 31.35 -10.29
C ARG A 570 -29.73 30.30 -11.41
N GLY A 571 -30.63 29.32 -11.54
CA GLY A 571 -30.54 28.26 -12.55
C GLY A 571 -29.64 27.06 -12.21
N VAL A 572 -28.95 27.06 -11.06
CA VAL A 572 -28.27 25.88 -10.50
C VAL A 572 -29.01 25.29 -9.30
N ARG A 573 -28.66 24.07 -8.88
CA ARG A 573 -29.02 23.57 -7.55
C ARG A 573 -27.98 23.97 -6.50
N LEU A 574 -28.45 24.64 -5.45
CA LEU A 574 -27.69 24.95 -4.25
C LEU A 574 -28.00 23.90 -3.17
N HIS A 575 -27.00 23.12 -2.77
CA HIS A 575 -27.12 22.05 -1.77
C HIS A 575 -26.60 22.46 -0.37
N LEU A 576 -26.57 23.77 -0.10
CA LEU A 576 -26.17 24.39 1.17
C LEU A 576 -27.35 25.14 1.77
N ALA A 577 -27.52 25.10 3.09
CA ALA A 577 -28.66 25.72 3.77
C ALA A 577 -28.70 27.24 3.55
N GLY A 578 -27.56 27.90 3.37
CA GLY A 578 -27.44 29.35 3.21
C GLY A 578 -27.51 30.10 4.55
N THR A 579 -26.97 29.52 5.62
CA THR A 579 -27.06 30.08 6.97
C THR A 579 -26.42 31.48 7.06
N PRO A 580 -26.68 32.27 8.12
CA PRO A 580 -25.96 33.51 8.38
C PRO A 580 -24.45 33.33 8.56
N SER A 581 -24.01 32.12 8.94
CA SER A 581 -22.60 31.75 9.14
C SER A 581 -21.88 31.32 7.86
N ARG A 582 -22.57 31.26 6.72
CA ARG A 582 -21.97 30.85 5.44
C ARG A 582 -20.83 31.79 5.04
N GLN A 583 -19.80 31.23 4.44
CA GLN A 583 -18.68 31.99 3.86
C GLN A 583 -18.59 31.71 2.35
N ILE A 584 -18.13 32.68 1.58
CA ILE A 584 -17.96 32.55 0.13
C ILE A 584 -16.56 33.04 -0.21
N PHE A 585 -15.77 32.16 -0.81
CA PHE A 585 -14.40 32.41 -1.23
C PHE A 585 -14.35 32.59 -2.74
N GLY A 586 -13.71 33.66 -3.21
CA GLY A 586 -13.62 34.03 -4.62
C GLY A 586 -14.08 35.46 -4.90
N PRO A 587 -14.16 35.87 -6.18
CA PRO A 587 -13.94 35.05 -7.36
C PRO A 587 -12.47 34.59 -7.49
N GLN A 588 -12.27 33.40 -8.07
CA GLN A 588 -10.98 32.97 -8.63
C GLN A 588 -11.15 32.71 -10.12
N ALA A 589 -10.25 33.20 -10.95
CA ALA A 589 -10.26 32.90 -12.37
C ALA A 589 -9.72 31.47 -12.60
N LEU A 590 -10.43 30.68 -13.42
CA LEU A 590 -9.92 29.40 -13.90
C LEU A 590 -8.75 29.64 -14.87
N GLY A 591 -7.70 28.82 -14.76
CA GLY A 591 -6.56 28.86 -15.66
C GLY A 591 -6.89 28.43 -17.10
N PRO A 592 -5.89 28.44 -18.01
CA PRO A 592 -6.09 28.08 -19.42
C PRO A 592 -6.69 26.68 -19.65
N ALA A 593 -6.41 25.74 -18.73
CA ALA A 593 -6.96 24.38 -18.74
C ALA A 593 -8.21 24.23 -17.85
N GLY A 594 -9.00 25.30 -17.70
CA GLY A 594 -10.34 25.26 -17.08
C GLY A 594 -10.36 24.84 -15.61
N HIS A 595 -9.31 25.12 -14.82
CA HIS A 595 -9.26 24.75 -13.41
C HIS A 595 -8.54 25.80 -12.55
N ALA A 596 -8.79 25.78 -11.24
CA ALA A 596 -8.11 26.61 -10.25
C ALA A 596 -7.84 25.83 -8.96
N THR A 597 -6.79 26.20 -8.23
CA THR A 597 -6.56 25.77 -6.84
C THR A 597 -6.66 26.95 -5.89
N ALA A 598 -7.46 26.80 -4.84
CA ALA A 598 -7.58 27.66 -3.69
C ALA A 598 -6.91 27.01 -2.47
N PHE A 599 -6.47 27.83 -1.52
CA PHE A 599 -6.12 27.40 -0.17
C PHE A 599 -7.09 28.08 0.80
N LEU A 600 -7.94 27.28 1.44
CA LEU A 600 -8.96 27.75 2.38
C LEU A 600 -8.39 27.70 3.81
N PRO A 601 -8.08 28.85 4.44
CA PRO A 601 -7.67 28.87 5.84
C PRO A 601 -8.80 28.38 6.74
N VAL A 602 -8.45 27.53 7.71
CA VAL A 602 -9.35 27.02 8.74
C VAL A 602 -9.00 27.73 10.05
N PRO A 603 -9.94 28.44 10.71
CA PRO A 603 -9.61 29.16 11.95
C PRO A 603 -9.12 28.21 13.06
N SER A 604 -8.27 28.69 13.95
CA SER A 604 -7.75 27.94 15.11
C SER A 604 -8.74 27.83 16.29
N ALA A 605 -9.99 28.27 16.11
CA ALA A 605 -10.99 28.29 17.16
C ALA A 605 -11.42 26.87 17.55
N ALA A 606 -11.15 26.47 18.79
CA ALA A 606 -11.46 25.13 19.31
C ALA A 606 -12.95 24.74 19.19
N SER A 607 -13.86 25.72 19.14
CA SER A 607 -15.30 25.51 18.90
C SER A 607 -15.63 24.94 17.51
N LEU A 608 -14.68 24.95 16.57
CA LEU A 608 -14.82 24.34 15.25
C LEU A 608 -14.42 22.85 15.23
N LEU A 609 -13.75 22.34 16.26
CA LEU A 609 -13.27 20.96 16.30
C LEU A 609 -14.44 19.96 16.18
N GLY A 610 -14.34 19.02 15.25
CA GLY A 610 -15.38 18.01 15.00
C GLY A 610 -16.64 18.54 14.30
N LEU A 611 -16.79 19.85 14.10
CA LEU A 611 -17.90 20.39 13.31
C LEU A 611 -17.78 19.92 11.86
N ARG A 612 -18.91 19.51 11.28
CA ARG A 612 -18.99 19.22 9.84
C ARG A 612 -19.27 20.50 9.08
N ILE A 613 -18.43 20.78 8.09
CA ILE A 613 -18.64 21.84 7.10
C ILE A 613 -19.11 21.23 5.78
N TYR A 614 -19.83 22.05 5.02
CA TYR A 614 -20.46 21.69 3.75
C TYR A 614 -19.98 22.66 2.68
N LEU A 615 -19.39 22.14 1.62
CA LEU A 615 -18.78 22.91 0.55
C LEU A 615 -19.48 22.66 -0.78
N GLN A 616 -19.70 23.71 -1.56
CA GLN A 616 -20.12 23.61 -2.96
C GLN A 616 -19.40 24.67 -3.78
N ALA A 617 -18.89 24.32 -4.95
CA ALA A 617 -18.26 25.26 -5.86
C ALA A 617 -19.19 25.65 -7.01
N PHE A 618 -19.00 26.87 -7.49
CA PHE A 618 -19.77 27.49 -8.56
C PHE A 618 -18.80 28.07 -9.57
N VAL A 619 -19.11 27.95 -10.86
CA VAL A 619 -18.32 28.52 -11.96
C VAL A 619 -19.25 29.31 -12.86
N GLU A 620 -18.77 30.47 -13.32
CA GLU A 620 -19.44 31.32 -14.30
C GLU A 620 -19.56 30.60 -15.65
N ASP A 621 -20.78 30.48 -16.15
CA ASP A 621 -21.08 29.93 -17.47
C ASP A 621 -21.85 30.98 -18.27
N ALA A 622 -21.11 31.86 -18.95
CA ALA A 622 -21.69 32.94 -19.75
C ALA A 622 -22.50 32.45 -20.97
N LEU A 623 -22.37 31.17 -21.35
CA LEU A 623 -23.16 30.54 -22.42
C LEU A 623 -24.38 29.78 -21.86
N GLY A 624 -24.47 29.62 -20.55
CA GLY A 624 -25.56 28.94 -19.85
C GLY A 624 -26.78 29.83 -19.62
N PRO A 625 -28.01 29.27 -19.66
CA PRO A 625 -29.24 30.02 -19.36
C PRO A 625 -29.27 30.55 -17.91
N ALA A 626 -28.41 30.01 -17.05
CA ALA A 626 -28.21 30.38 -15.65
C ALA A 626 -27.16 31.48 -15.43
N GLY A 627 -26.23 31.66 -16.39
CA GLY A 627 -24.96 32.37 -16.15
C GLY A 627 -23.98 31.63 -15.23
N LEU A 628 -24.32 30.41 -14.77
CA LEU A 628 -23.63 29.69 -13.70
C LEU A 628 -23.81 28.18 -13.83
N THR A 629 -22.77 27.43 -13.48
CA THR A 629 -22.75 25.98 -13.29
C THR A 629 -22.27 25.67 -11.86
N ALA A 630 -22.60 24.50 -11.30
CA ALA A 630 -22.32 24.17 -9.90
C ALA A 630 -21.90 22.71 -9.71
N THR A 631 -20.98 22.46 -8.79
CA THR A 631 -20.53 21.11 -8.43
C THR A 631 -21.61 20.37 -7.64
N ALA A 632 -21.47 19.05 -7.48
CA ALA A 632 -22.06 18.37 -6.33
C ALA A 632 -21.43 18.94 -5.04
N ALA A 633 -22.16 18.89 -3.93
CA ALA A 633 -21.62 19.35 -2.65
C ALA A 633 -20.79 18.26 -1.96
N LEU A 634 -20.00 18.67 -0.98
CA LEU A 634 -19.10 17.82 -0.21
C LEU A 634 -19.24 18.17 1.27
N SER A 635 -19.26 17.16 2.14
CA SER A 635 -19.29 17.34 3.59
C SER A 635 -18.06 16.73 4.24
N THR A 636 -17.50 17.38 5.25
CA THR A 636 -16.26 16.95 5.87
C THR A 636 -16.15 17.50 7.29
N PRO A 637 -15.58 16.75 8.26
CA PRO A 637 -15.28 17.29 9.58
C PRO A 637 -14.08 18.23 9.55
N ILE A 638 -14.03 19.16 10.50
CA ILE A 638 -12.81 19.87 10.90
C ILE A 638 -12.09 19.07 11.98
N LEU A 639 -10.79 18.88 11.80
CA LEU A 639 -9.90 18.08 12.65
C LEU A 639 -8.98 18.99 13.49
N SER A 640 -8.27 18.41 14.46
CA SER A 640 -7.29 19.12 15.27
C SER A 640 -6.16 19.73 14.42
N ALA A 641 -5.56 20.79 14.95
CA ALA A 641 -4.29 21.33 14.43
C ALA A 641 -3.13 20.36 14.70
N GLU A 642 -3.18 19.77 15.90
CA GLU A 642 -2.27 18.78 16.48
C GLU A 642 -2.61 17.38 16.02
#